data_AF-A0A428PHK5-F1
#
_entry.id   AF-A0A428PHK5-F1
#
_cell.length_a   1.000
_cell.length_b   1.000
_cell.length_c   1.000
_cell.angle_alpha   90.00
_cell.angle_beta   90.00
_cell.angle_gamma   90.00
#
_symmetry.space_group_name_H-M   'P 1'
#
loop_
_entity.id
_entity.type
_entity.pdbx_description
1 polymer ?
#
loop_
_entity_poly.entity_id
_entity_poly.type
_entity_poly.pdbx_seq_one_letter_code
_entity_poly.pdbx_strand_id
1 'polypeptide(L)'
;MSETQKRLVVVGLGMVGIAFIEKLLKYDATAKEYSVTVLGEEPYLAYNRVGLTSFFEHRKIENLYMNPAEWYTEAEASLNYHVNTRATSINTDDKTVECANGETYPYDILVLATGSDAILPRGLPGHDANGVFVYRTIDDLKKLIEFADSKRGTNGVVVGGGLLGLEAAKAMLDLDRFNRIRLLERAPYVLSRQIDDVAGKMVVDQVSRLGVDVMLGKGVSRIKTDEENNLTGVVFEDSQEIDCSTLCFAVGVKPRDDLARVSGLEVGQRGGIVVNDDLRTSMPDIYAIGECASWRGMAYGLIAPGVEMAEVLAFNLTQAKLHSPRTFKRPDLSTKLKLLGVNVASFGDCFADRDGPASLPPKFAKNLQNGDVSSTKSVQALTYKDPFLNIYKKYIFTRDGKYLLGGMMLGDVNDYVKLVPLVKSMKELDVPPSELILGAKKDDDGGDDLPDDAQVCSCHNVTKGDIVKVVKDGTCKDITSLKKCTKAGTGCGGCVPLVTTIFNQTMASMGNEVTNHLCPHFNYSRVDLFNIVMVKRLKSLPEVMREVGNDKTSVGCELCKPAVASIMASLWNRHVMDKTTYGLQDTNDRFLGNIQRDGTYSVVPRVSGGEITPEKLVAIGEVARKYNLYTKITGGQRIDLFGAKKQDLLDIWGQLVAAGMESGHAYAKSLRTVKSCVGSTWCRFGIGDSVGMAIRLEERYKSVRAPHKIKGGVSGCVRECAEAQSKDFGLIATEKGFNIFVGGNGGAKPRHAELLAKDVPPAEVVPILDRYLMFYIRTADKLQRTARWVESLPGGLKYLQEVILEDKLGICASLEAQMQELVDSFFDEWAEAIRTPAIAAKFRQFNNTPETTPNMEVESDRGQKRPAFWVGDAATDDFQGLKDKWSMTAWEPIIETSYFDGADELPNGISATIKRGDTQLAVWRIQGVYYATQQMCPHKRAFILSDGLVGQEPCDKKKSTDAPEDTKTSPWVSCPHHKRNFDLGNGSCKTDEKLSIATFPTEARPDGMLYLKLPPVEELDAALGTKKWMVKKGEAGEAPLAELDRRIKFVGLRGKKPGVRPTAGGKMSTKPLELMAGANGCGGGAPEW
;
A
#
# COMPACT_ATOMS: atom_id res chain seq x y z
N MET A 1 -57.35 5.45 -26.88
CA MET A 1 -57.34 4.75 -28.18
C MET A 1 -56.10 3.88 -28.16
N SER A 2 -56.24 2.57 -28.41
CA SER A 2 -55.11 1.64 -28.43
C SER A 2 -54.19 1.98 -29.60
N GLU A 3 -53.16 2.80 -29.39
CA GLU A 3 -52.12 2.98 -30.39
C GLU A 3 -51.35 1.66 -30.46
N THR A 4 -51.55 0.95 -31.57
CA THR A 4 -50.77 -0.24 -31.94
C THR A 4 -49.29 0.09 -31.91
N GLN A 5 -48.50 -0.73 -31.20
CA GLN A 5 -47.05 -0.58 -31.09
C GLN A 5 -46.40 -0.52 -32.49
N LYS A 6 -45.38 0.32 -32.64
CA LYS A 6 -44.59 0.40 -33.88
C LYS A 6 -43.78 -0.89 -34.05
N ARG A 7 -43.82 -1.45 -35.26
CA ARG A 7 -43.08 -2.66 -35.63
C ARG A 7 -41.62 -2.28 -35.89
N LEU A 8 -40.71 -2.78 -35.07
CA LEU A 8 -39.28 -2.59 -35.26
C LEU A 8 -38.65 -3.91 -35.67
N VAL A 9 -38.10 -3.97 -36.88
CA VAL A 9 -37.40 -5.15 -37.38
C VAL A 9 -35.89 -4.96 -37.26
N VAL A 10 -35.19 -5.92 -36.67
CA VAL A 10 -33.73 -5.95 -36.58
C VAL A 10 -33.20 -7.09 -37.45
N VAL A 11 -32.39 -6.78 -38.46
CA VAL A 11 -31.74 -7.79 -39.31
C VAL A 11 -30.33 -8.04 -38.78
N GLY A 12 -30.15 -9.17 -38.11
CA GLY A 12 -28.89 -9.61 -37.51
C GLY A 12 -28.97 -9.81 -36.00
N LEU A 13 -28.98 -11.08 -35.57
CA LEU A 13 -28.91 -11.50 -34.16
C LEU A 13 -27.45 -11.68 -33.69
N GLY A 14 -26.60 -10.70 -33.99
CA GLY A 14 -25.20 -10.67 -33.53
C GLY A 14 -25.03 -9.92 -32.22
N MET A 15 -23.79 -9.82 -31.73
CA MET A 15 -23.45 -9.12 -30.48
C MET A 15 -23.91 -7.64 -30.46
N VAL A 16 -23.87 -6.95 -31.60
CA VAL A 16 -24.35 -5.56 -31.71
C VAL A 16 -25.87 -5.49 -31.77
N GLY A 17 -26.51 -6.42 -32.50
CA GLY A 17 -27.97 -6.50 -32.60
C GLY A 17 -28.61 -6.74 -31.23
N ILE A 18 -28.13 -7.72 -30.47
CA ILE A 18 -28.62 -7.99 -29.11
C ILE A 18 -28.36 -6.81 -28.16
N ALA A 19 -27.20 -6.17 -28.26
CA ALA A 19 -26.88 -4.99 -27.45
C ALA A 19 -27.80 -3.79 -27.75
N PHE A 20 -28.32 -3.67 -28.98
CA PHE A 20 -29.33 -2.68 -29.35
C PHE A 20 -30.69 -3.05 -28.75
N ILE A 21 -31.10 -4.31 -28.89
CA ILE A 21 -32.38 -4.82 -28.37
C ILE A 21 -32.47 -4.62 -26.85
N GLU A 22 -31.44 -5.01 -26.09
CA GLU A 22 -31.39 -4.83 -24.64
C GLU A 22 -31.60 -3.38 -24.21
N LYS A 23 -30.92 -2.44 -24.89
CA LYS A 23 -31.00 -1.00 -24.58
C LYS A 23 -32.35 -0.44 -24.98
N LEU A 24 -32.87 -0.84 -26.14
CA LEU A 24 -34.18 -0.43 -26.61
C LEU A 24 -35.27 -0.87 -25.63
N LEU A 25 -35.31 -2.17 -25.28
CA LEU A 25 -36.28 -2.72 -24.32
C LEU A 25 -36.18 -2.04 -22.96
N LYS A 26 -34.95 -1.75 -22.50
CA LYS A 26 -34.73 -1.01 -21.25
C LYS A 26 -35.29 0.41 -21.31
N TYR A 27 -35.03 1.14 -22.39
CA TYR A 27 -35.51 2.52 -22.55
C TYR A 27 -37.01 2.62 -22.85
N ASP A 28 -37.58 1.58 -23.46
CA ASP A 28 -39.00 1.49 -23.81
C ASP A 28 -39.85 0.77 -22.74
N ALA A 29 -39.27 0.33 -21.62
CA ALA A 29 -39.96 -0.47 -20.60
C ALA A 29 -41.23 0.20 -20.04
N THR A 30 -41.27 1.54 -20.00
CA THR A 30 -42.42 2.31 -19.51
C THR A 30 -43.40 2.70 -20.62
N ALA A 31 -42.87 3.15 -21.77
CA ALA A 31 -43.69 3.69 -22.85
C ALA A 31 -44.30 2.58 -23.73
N LYS A 32 -43.61 1.44 -23.85
CA LYS A 32 -44.02 0.25 -24.62
C LYS A 32 -44.42 0.61 -26.05
N GLU A 33 -43.68 1.51 -26.69
CA GLU A 33 -43.98 2.01 -28.03
C GLU A 33 -43.65 1.01 -29.13
N TYR A 34 -42.76 0.06 -28.88
CA TYR A 34 -42.21 -0.82 -29.91
C TYR A 34 -42.57 -2.30 -29.69
N SER A 35 -42.85 -2.99 -30.80
CA SER A 35 -42.86 -4.45 -30.90
C SER A 35 -41.66 -4.85 -31.76
N VAL A 36 -40.72 -5.59 -31.18
CA VAL A 36 -39.43 -5.90 -31.82
C VAL A 36 -39.48 -7.30 -32.46
N THR A 37 -39.07 -7.41 -33.72
CA THR A 37 -38.85 -8.69 -34.41
C THR A 37 -37.41 -8.78 -34.90
N VAL A 38 -36.70 -9.83 -34.54
CA VAL A 38 -35.29 -10.02 -34.91
C VAL A 38 -35.13 -11.17 -35.89
N LEU A 39 -34.43 -10.93 -36.99
CA LEU A 39 -34.16 -11.91 -38.03
C LEU A 39 -32.68 -12.31 -37.99
N GLY A 40 -32.39 -13.55 -37.63
CA GLY A 40 -31.05 -14.13 -37.56
C GLY A 40 -30.86 -15.23 -38.60
N GLU A 41 -29.84 -15.09 -39.45
CA GLU A 41 -29.49 -16.11 -40.45
C GLU A 41 -28.92 -17.38 -39.80
N GLU A 42 -28.12 -17.26 -38.75
CA GLU A 42 -27.52 -18.41 -38.07
C GLU A 42 -28.57 -19.20 -37.25
N PRO A 43 -28.38 -20.52 -37.07
CA PRO A 43 -29.28 -21.38 -36.28
C PRO A 43 -29.18 -21.17 -34.76
N TYR A 44 -28.50 -20.12 -34.29
CA TYR A 44 -28.12 -19.93 -32.89
C TYR A 44 -28.67 -18.60 -32.35
N LEU A 45 -28.93 -18.55 -31.03
CA LEU A 45 -29.16 -17.29 -30.31
C LEU A 45 -27.89 -16.42 -30.34
N ALA A 46 -28.04 -15.13 -30.03
CA ALA A 46 -26.89 -14.22 -30.02
C ALA A 46 -25.79 -14.74 -29.09
N TYR A 47 -24.59 -14.91 -29.64
CA TYR A 47 -23.44 -15.46 -28.93
C TYR A 47 -22.21 -14.57 -29.04
N ASN A 48 -21.26 -14.77 -28.13
CA ASN A 48 -20.02 -14.06 -28.05
C ASN A 48 -19.03 -14.54 -29.13
N ARG A 49 -19.02 -13.84 -30.27
CA ARG A 49 -18.11 -14.14 -31.39
C ARG A 49 -16.64 -13.81 -31.08
N VAL A 50 -16.37 -12.92 -30.14
CA VAL A 50 -15.00 -12.62 -29.67
C VAL A 50 -14.45 -13.79 -28.85
N GLY A 51 -15.32 -14.60 -28.24
CA GLY A 51 -14.95 -15.76 -27.44
C GLY A 51 -14.87 -17.08 -28.21
N LEU A 52 -14.88 -17.07 -29.55
CA LEU A 52 -14.99 -18.30 -30.35
C LEU A 52 -13.90 -19.35 -30.08
N THR A 53 -12.71 -18.93 -29.64
CA THR A 53 -11.64 -19.85 -29.27
C THR A 53 -12.04 -20.78 -28.13
N SER A 54 -12.86 -20.35 -27.17
CA SER A 54 -13.28 -21.21 -26.06
C SER A 54 -14.17 -22.37 -26.52
N PHE A 55 -14.85 -22.25 -27.67
CA PHE A 55 -15.60 -23.36 -28.25
C PHE A 55 -14.72 -24.59 -28.52
N PHE A 56 -13.42 -24.36 -28.83
CA PHE A 56 -12.40 -25.39 -28.99
C PHE A 56 -12.00 -26.09 -27.68
N GLU A 57 -12.49 -25.63 -26.54
CA GLU A 57 -12.29 -26.30 -25.25
C GLU A 57 -13.52 -27.12 -24.84
N HIS A 58 -14.72 -26.52 -24.87
CA HIS A 58 -15.93 -27.15 -24.31
C HIS A 58 -16.88 -27.78 -25.33
N ARG A 59 -16.83 -27.40 -26.61
CA ARG A 59 -17.81 -27.79 -27.68
C ARG A 59 -19.30 -27.48 -27.36
N LYS A 60 -19.57 -26.71 -26.31
CA LYS A 60 -20.93 -26.28 -25.89
C LYS A 60 -21.25 -24.86 -26.34
N ILE A 61 -22.25 -24.68 -27.18
CA ILE A 61 -22.61 -23.36 -27.74
C ILE A 61 -23.26 -22.48 -26.68
N GLU A 62 -23.98 -23.09 -25.75
CA GLU A 62 -24.74 -22.43 -24.69
C GLU A 62 -23.85 -21.56 -23.80
N ASN A 63 -22.58 -21.97 -23.63
CA ASN A 63 -21.57 -21.20 -22.89
C ASN A 63 -21.15 -19.90 -23.58
N LEU A 64 -21.46 -19.74 -24.87
CA LEU A 64 -21.18 -18.54 -25.63
C LEU A 64 -22.38 -17.60 -25.71
N TYR A 65 -23.58 -18.01 -25.31
CA TYR A 65 -24.76 -17.15 -25.44
C TYR A 65 -24.61 -15.86 -24.63
N MET A 66 -24.98 -14.76 -25.26
CA MET A 66 -24.94 -13.41 -24.68
C MET A 66 -26.01 -13.24 -23.59
N ASN A 67 -27.16 -13.89 -23.77
CA ASN A 67 -28.24 -14.01 -22.80
C ASN A 67 -28.69 -15.47 -22.72
N PRO A 68 -29.12 -15.94 -21.54
CA PRO A 68 -29.69 -17.27 -21.40
C PRO A 68 -30.99 -17.39 -22.23
N ALA A 69 -31.37 -18.61 -22.62
CA ALA A 69 -32.55 -18.81 -23.48
C ALA A 69 -33.83 -18.27 -22.84
N GLU A 70 -33.93 -18.38 -21.52
CA GLU A 70 -35.04 -17.89 -20.69
C GLU A 70 -35.25 -16.38 -20.80
N TRP A 71 -34.18 -15.60 -21.02
CA TRP A 71 -34.30 -14.15 -21.20
C TRP A 71 -35.14 -13.77 -22.42
N TYR A 72 -35.01 -14.55 -23.50
CA TYR A 72 -35.80 -14.33 -24.71
C TYR A 72 -37.28 -14.69 -24.49
N THR A 73 -37.55 -15.72 -23.68
CA THR A 73 -38.91 -16.11 -23.29
C THR A 73 -39.54 -15.08 -22.35
N GLU A 74 -38.82 -14.59 -21.35
CA GLU A 74 -39.32 -13.56 -20.42
C GLU A 74 -39.61 -12.22 -21.13
N ALA A 75 -38.90 -11.93 -22.22
CA ALA A 75 -39.10 -10.74 -23.04
C ALA A 75 -40.28 -10.85 -24.06
N GLU A 76 -40.95 -12.03 -24.14
CA GLU A 76 -41.95 -12.38 -25.18
C GLU A 76 -43.05 -11.33 -25.40
N ALA A 77 -43.43 -10.58 -24.36
CA ALA A 77 -44.48 -9.55 -24.49
C ALA A 77 -44.08 -8.38 -25.43
N SER A 78 -42.80 -8.25 -25.79
CA SER A 78 -42.27 -7.14 -26.61
C SER A 78 -41.16 -7.53 -27.60
N LEU A 79 -40.65 -8.77 -27.55
CA LEU A 79 -39.56 -9.28 -28.37
C LEU A 79 -39.92 -10.61 -29.01
N ASN A 80 -39.85 -10.65 -30.35
CA ASN A 80 -39.89 -11.85 -31.17
C ASN A 80 -38.54 -12.05 -31.87
N TYR A 81 -38.11 -13.29 -32.05
CA TYR A 81 -36.88 -13.60 -32.78
C TYR A 81 -37.05 -14.85 -33.65
N HIS A 82 -36.39 -14.85 -34.80
CA HIS A 82 -36.39 -15.95 -35.77
C HIS A 82 -34.94 -16.29 -36.16
N VAL A 83 -34.51 -17.52 -35.85
CA VAL A 83 -33.22 -18.08 -36.28
C VAL A 83 -33.41 -18.87 -37.57
N ASN A 84 -32.33 -19.11 -38.34
CA ASN A 84 -32.41 -19.66 -39.71
C ASN A 84 -33.24 -18.82 -40.68
N THR A 85 -33.36 -17.52 -40.42
CA THR A 85 -34.19 -16.60 -41.22
C THR A 85 -33.29 -15.53 -41.83
N ARG A 86 -32.75 -15.83 -43.01
CA ARG A 86 -31.91 -14.91 -43.77
C ARG A 86 -32.77 -13.91 -44.54
N ALA A 87 -32.62 -12.62 -44.24
CA ALA A 87 -33.17 -11.55 -45.08
C ALA A 87 -32.47 -11.49 -46.45
N THR A 88 -33.24 -11.40 -47.53
CA THR A 88 -32.75 -11.44 -48.92
C THR A 88 -32.99 -10.14 -49.68
N SER A 89 -34.06 -9.41 -49.37
CA SER A 89 -34.37 -8.11 -49.98
C SER A 89 -35.12 -7.22 -48.98
N ILE A 90 -35.06 -5.91 -49.18
CA ILE A 90 -35.87 -4.92 -48.48
C ILE A 90 -36.70 -4.18 -49.52
N ASN A 91 -38.01 -4.21 -49.38
CA ASN A 91 -38.91 -3.36 -50.15
C ASN A 91 -39.19 -2.09 -49.34
N THR A 92 -38.68 -0.96 -49.80
CA THR A 92 -38.81 0.32 -49.12
C THR A 92 -40.17 0.98 -49.33
N ASP A 93 -40.85 0.65 -50.42
CA ASP A 93 -42.16 1.22 -50.76
C ASP A 93 -43.26 0.59 -49.91
N ASP A 94 -43.24 -0.75 -49.81
CA ASP A 94 -44.20 -1.52 -49.01
C ASP A 94 -43.78 -1.67 -47.54
N LYS A 95 -42.57 -1.21 -47.19
CA LYS A 95 -41.91 -1.38 -45.88
C LYS A 95 -41.92 -2.82 -45.37
N THR A 96 -41.37 -3.73 -46.17
CA THR A 96 -41.23 -5.15 -45.83
C THR A 96 -39.80 -5.68 -46.01
N VAL A 97 -39.45 -6.70 -45.24
CA VAL A 97 -38.23 -7.49 -45.40
C VAL A 97 -38.62 -8.89 -45.87
N GLU A 98 -38.10 -9.32 -47.02
CA GLU A 98 -38.29 -10.67 -47.54
C GLU A 98 -37.16 -11.58 -47.06
N CYS A 99 -37.50 -12.82 -46.73
CA CYS A 99 -36.56 -13.82 -46.21
C CYS A 99 -36.43 -15.03 -47.15
N ALA A 100 -35.29 -15.71 -47.10
CA ALA A 100 -34.98 -16.87 -47.93
C ALA A 100 -35.94 -18.06 -47.72
N ASN A 101 -36.62 -18.13 -46.59
CA ASN A 101 -37.65 -19.13 -46.28
C ASN A 101 -39.03 -18.79 -46.89
N GLY A 102 -39.16 -17.68 -47.63
CA GLY A 102 -40.40 -17.21 -48.25
C GLY A 102 -41.27 -16.35 -47.34
N GLU A 103 -40.89 -16.15 -46.08
CA GLU A 103 -41.62 -15.28 -45.15
C GLU A 103 -41.33 -13.80 -45.44
N THR A 104 -42.30 -12.94 -45.10
CA THR A 104 -42.20 -11.49 -45.26
C THR A 104 -42.58 -10.79 -43.96
N TYR A 105 -41.72 -9.88 -43.50
CA TYR A 105 -41.87 -9.17 -42.23
C TYR A 105 -42.07 -7.67 -42.47
N PRO A 106 -43.24 -7.10 -42.13
CA PRO A 106 -43.47 -5.67 -42.28
C PRO A 106 -42.81 -4.87 -41.14
N TYR A 107 -42.31 -3.67 -41.45
CA TYR A 107 -41.65 -2.80 -40.48
C TYR A 107 -42.18 -1.37 -40.53
N ASP A 108 -42.11 -0.68 -39.39
CA ASP A 108 -42.21 0.78 -39.33
C ASP A 108 -40.83 1.41 -39.18
N ILE A 109 -39.91 0.71 -38.47
CA ILE A 109 -38.48 1.02 -38.36
C ILE A 109 -37.67 -0.25 -38.65
N LEU A 110 -36.61 -0.12 -39.46
CA LEU A 110 -35.69 -1.22 -39.79
C LEU A 110 -34.27 -0.91 -39.32
N VAL A 111 -33.65 -1.85 -38.60
CA VAL A 111 -32.27 -1.73 -38.14
C VAL A 111 -31.42 -2.85 -38.72
N LEU A 112 -30.42 -2.49 -39.51
CA LEU A 112 -29.47 -3.42 -40.12
C LEU A 112 -28.26 -3.58 -39.20
N ALA A 113 -28.11 -4.78 -38.65
CA ALA A 113 -27.01 -5.19 -37.77
C ALA A 113 -26.33 -6.46 -38.32
N THR A 114 -26.16 -6.52 -39.65
CA THR A 114 -25.70 -7.69 -40.40
C THR A 114 -24.22 -8.06 -40.17
N GLY A 115 -23.45 -7.18 -39.55
CA GLY A 115 -22.05 -7.43 -39.20
C GLY A 115 -21.12 -7.52 -40.42
N SER A 116 -20.21 -8.48 -40.41
CA SER A 116 -19.18 -8.66 -41.45
C SER A 116 -18.86 -10.15 -41.71
N ASP A 117 -18.38 -10.45 -42.91
CA ASP A 117 -17.85 -11.76 -43.31
C ASP A 117 -16.34 -11.85 -43.13
N ALA A 118 -15.80 -13.06 -42.97
CA ALA A 118 -14.36 -13.27 -43.09
C ALA A 118 -13.88 -13.06 -44.54
N ILE A 119 -12.73 -12.42 -44.71
CA ILE A 119 -12.11 -12.26 -46.02
C ILE A 119 -11.46 -13.58 -46.45
N LEU A 120 -12.00 -14.19 -47.50
CA LEU A 120 -11.34 -15.26 -48.26
C LEU A 120 -10.77 -14.66 -49.56
N PRO A 121 -9.45 -14.74 -49.82
CA PRO A 121 -8.84 -14.21 -51.05
C PRO A 121 -9.27 -14.99 -52.30
N ARG A 122 -10.45 -14.72 -52.85
CA ARG A 122 -11.01 -15.46 -54.01
C ARG A 122 -10.19 -15.38 -55.30
N GLY A 123 -9.27 -14.41 -55.40
CA GLY A 123 -8.32 -14.31 -56.50
C GLY A 123 -7.11 -15.24 -56.37
N LEU A 124 -6.93 -15.91 -55.24
CA LEU A 124 -5.84 -16.86 -55.00
C LEU A 124 -6.18 -18.20 -55.66
N PRO A 125 -5.34 -18.74 -56.56
CA PRO A 125 -5.58 -20.05 -57.17
C PRO A 125 -5.63 -21.16 -56.11
N GLY A 126 -6.69 -21.97 -56.14
CA GLY A 126 -6.96 -23.07 -55.19
C GLY A 126 -7.65 -22.65 -53.88
N HIS A 127 -8.22 -21.44 -53.78
CA HIS A 127 -8.92 -20.96 -52.57
C HIS A 127 -10.18 -21.76 -52.20
N ASP A 128 -10.72 -22.54 -53.14
CA ASP A 128 -11.90 -23.39 -53.03
C ASP A 128 -11.56 -24.87 -52.78
N ALA A 129 -10.29 -25.18 -52.51
CA ALA A 129 -9.84 -26.53 -52.22
C ALA A 129 -10.44 -27.10 -50.92
N ASN A 130 -10.69 -28.42 -50.91
CA ASN A 130 -11.07 -29.15 -49.70
C ASN A 130 -9.92 -29.08 -48.69
N GLY A 131 -10.20 -28.55 -47.50
CA GLY A 131 -9.19 -28.27 -46.47
C GLY A 131 -8.87 -26.78 -46.28
N VAL A 132 -9.52 -25.89 -47.03
CA VAL A 132 -9.45 -24.43 -46.83
C VAL A 132 -10.64 -23.93 -46.00
N PHE A 133 -10.36 -23.20 -44.93
CA PHE A 133 -11.33 -22.72 -43.96
C PHE A 133 -11.15 -21.22 -43.67
N VAL A 134 -12.15 -20.64 -43.02
CA VAL A 134 -12.10 -19.30 -42.42
C VAL A 134 -12.42 -19.40 -40.93
N TYR A 135 -12.17 -18.33 -40.18
CA TYR A 135 -12.44 -18.28 -38.73
C TYR A 135 -13.42 -17.15 -38.41
N ARG A 136 -14.74 -17.46 -38.37
CA ARG A 136 -15.76 -16.43 -38.12
C ARG A 136 -17.02 -16.88 -37.41
N THR A 137 -17.62 -18.01 -37.78
CA THR A 137 -18.89 -18.52 -37.21
C THR A 137 -18.67 -19.85 -36.50
N ILE A 138 -19.61 -20.25 -35.63
CA ILE A 138 -19.58 -21.58 -34.99
C ILE A 138 -19.58 -22.70 -36.05
N ASP A 139 -20.29 -22.52 -37.15
CA ASP A 139 -20.35 -23.52 -38.23
C ASP A 139 -19.02 -23.64 -38.97
N ASP A 140 -18.29 -22.54 -39.16
CA ASP A 140 -16.92 -22.59 -39.71
C ASP A 140 -16.00 -23.41 -38.80
N LEU A 141 -16.14 -23.21 -37.48
CA LEU A 141 -15.37 -23.93 -36.48
C LEU A 141 -15.72 -25.42 -36.46
N LYS A 142 -17.01 -25.78 -36.48
CA LYS A 142 -17.45 -27.18 -36.56
C LYS A 142 -16.88 -27.88 -37.78
N LYS A 143 -16.98 -27.26 -38.96
CA LYS A 143 -16.41 -27.80 -40.21
C LYS A 143 -14.90 -27.99 -40.13
N LEU A 144 -14.17 -27.02 -39.58
CA LEU A 144 -12.72 -27.12 -39.37
C LEU A 144 -12.38 -28.29 -38.42
N ILE A 145 -13.11 -28.43 -37.31
CA ILE A 145 -12.90 -29.49 -36.31
C ILE A 145 -13.13 -30.87 -36.92
N GLU A 146 -14.28 -31.06 -37.58
CA GLU A 146 -14.65 -32.31 -38.24
C GLU A 146 -13.62 -32.72 -39.31
N PHE A 147 -13.18 -31.75 -40.12
CA PHE A 147 -12.15 -32.00 -41.12
C PHE A 147 -10.80 -32.34 -40.50
N ALA A 148 -10.37 -31.60 -39.47
CA ALA A 148 -9.12 -31.86 -38.76
C ALA A 148 -9.08 -33.26 -38.14
N ASP A 149 -10.21 -33.77 -37.64
CA ASP A 149 -10.33 -35.13 -37.13
C ASP A 149 -10.07 -36.20 -38.21
N SER A 150 -10.35 -35.89 -39.49
CA SER A 150 -10.07 -36.79 -40.63
C SER A 150 -8.61 -36.73 -41.12
N LYS A 151 -7.82 -35.73 -40.70
CA LYS A 151 -6.45 -35.47 -41.16
C LYS A 151 -5.43 -35.52 -40.02
N ARG A 152 -5.58 -36.45 -39.07
CA ARG A 152 -4.68 -36.56 -37.91
C ARG A 152 -3.22 -36.79 -38.31
N GLY A 153 -2.30 -36.17 -37.58
CA GLY A 153 -0.86 -36.30 -37.80
C GLY A 153 -0.35 -35.57 -39.04
N THR A 154 -1.11 -34.60 -39.57
CA THR A 154 -0.70 -33.77 -40.71
C THR A 154 -0.32 -32.34 -40.25
N ASN A 155 0.03 -31.44 -41.17
CA ASN A 155 0.39 -30.06 -40.85
C ASN A 155 -0.77 -29.09 -41.15
N GLY A 156 -1.01 -28.15 -40.23
CA GLY A 156 -1.99 -27.07 -40.40
C GLY A 156 -1.30 -25.72 -40.62
N VAL A 157 -1.92 -24.85 -41.41
CA VAL A 157 -1.44 -23.49 -41.69
C VAL A 157 -2.53 -22.46 -41.42
N VAL A 158 -2.17 -21.34 -40.80
CA VAL A 158 -3.04 -20.18 -40.63
C VAL A 158 -2.42 -18.99 -41.35
N VAL A 159 -3.23 -18.26 -42.13
CA VAL A 159 -2.80 -17.08 -42.88
C VAL A 159 -3.34 -15.82 -42.22
N GLY A 160 -2.43 -14.97 -41.75
CA GLY A 160 -2.69 -13.68 -41.10
C GLY A 160 -2.29 -13.68 -39.63
N GLY A 161 -1.22 -12.98 -39.26
CA GLY A 161 -0.76 -12.70 -37.90
C GLY A 161 -1.50 -11.56 -37.21
N GLY A 162 -2.78 -11.36 -37.52
CA GLY A 162 -3.67 -10.46 -36.78
C GLY A 162 -4.29 -11.14 -35.56
N LEU A 163 -5.25 -10.46 -34.92
CA LEU A 163 -5.98 -10.99 -33.74
C LEU A 163 -6.58 -12.37 -34.02
N LEU A 164 -7.41 -12.45 -35.06
CA LEU A 164 -8.14 -13.66 -35.43
C LEU A 164 -7.21 -14.80 -35.83
N GLY A 165 -6.07 -14.52 -36.46
CA GLY A 165 -5.19 -15.60 -36.91
C GLY A 165 -4.29 -16.14 -35.81
N LEU A 166 -3.92 -15.32 -34.83
CA LEU A 166 -3.31 -15.83 -33.59
C LEU A 166 -4.30 -16.71 -32.82
N GLU A 167 -5.57 -16.32 -32.73
CA GLU A 167 -6.63 -17.14 -32.13
C GLU A 167 -6.88 -18.43 -32.91
N ALA A 168 -6.96 -18.35 -34.24
CA ALA A 168 -7.15 -19.53 -35.10
C ALA A 168 -5.96 -20.49 -35.01
N ALA A 169 -4.71 -19.98 -34.95
CA ALA A 169 -3.54 -20.82 -34.79
C ALA A 169 -3.54 -21.55 -33.44
N LYS A 170 -3.96 -20.88 -32.36
CA LYS A 170 -4.14 -21.52 -31.05
C LYS A 170 -5.23 -22.58 -31.10
N ALA A 171 -6.38 -22.23 -31.65
CA ALA A 171 -7.52 -23.13 -31.76
C ALA A 171 -7.14 -24.41 -32.52
N MET A 172 -6.43 -24.29 -33.64
CA MET A 172 -5.94 -25.43 -34.41
C MET A 172 -4.88 -26.24 -33.65
N LEU A 173 -4.00 -25.58 -32.88
CA LEU A 173 -3.03 -26.27 -32.05
C LEU A 173 -3.71 -27.09 -30.94
N ASP A 174 -4.71 -26.52 -30.27
CA ASP A 174 -5.43 -27.15 -29.15
C ASP A 174 -6.33 -28.31 -29.56
N LEU A 175 -6.60 -28.46 -30.85
CA LEU A 175 -7.27 -29.65 -31.37
C LEU A 175 -6.42 -30.92 -31.23
N ASP A 176 -5.10 -30.78 -31.08
CA ASP A 176 -4.16 -31.90 -30.96
C ASP A 176 -4.34 -32.94 -32.09
N ARG A 177 -4.64 -32.44 -33.30
CA ARG A 177 -4.79 -33.25 -34.53
C ARG A 177 -3.64 -33.06 -35.50
N PHE A 178 -2.87 -32.00 -35.36
CA PHE A 178 -1.80 -31.65 -36.29
C PHE A 178 -0.43 -31.87 -35.65
N ASN A 179 0.54 -32.37 -36.42
CA ASN A 179 1.93 -32.47 -35.97
C ASN A 179 2.58 -31.10 -35.77
N ARG A 180 2.19 -30.13 -36.61
CA ARG A 180 2.72 -28.76 -36.58
C ARG A 180 1.68 -27.79 -37.10
N ILE A 181 1.56 -26.66 -36.41
CA ILE A 181 0.79 -25.50 -36.87
C ILE A 181 1.76 -24.40 -37.27
N ARG A 182 1.59 -23.85 -38.48
CA ARG A 182 2.35 -22.69 -38.95
C ARG A 182 1.46 -21.47 -39.11
N LEU A 183 1.89 -20.32 -38.59
CA LEU A 183 1.23 -19.03 -38.79
C LEU A 183 2.03 -18.21 -39.79
N LEU A 184 1.41 -17.83 -40.90
CA LEU A 184 2.01 -17.01 -41.94
C LEU A 184 1.54 -15.56 -41.77
N GLU A 185 2.48 -14.62 -41.69
CA GLU A 185 2.19 -13.20 -41.69
C GLU A 185 3.01 -12.49 -42.78
N ARG A 186 2.33 -11.65 -43.55
CA ARG A 186 2.98 -10.89 -44.63
C ARG A 186 3.82 -9.73 -44.08
N ALA A 187 3.40 -9.12 -42.99
CA ALA A 187 4.16 -8.08 -42.30
C ALA A 187 5.44 -8.65 -41.63
N PRO A 188 6.43 -7.78 -41.34
CA PRO A 188 7.65 -8.20 -40.65
C PRO A 188 7.47 -8.52 -39.16
N TYR A 189 6.24 -8.42 -38.63
CA TYR A 189 5.86 -8.77 -37.25
C TYR A 189 4.33 -8.93 -37.16
N VAL A 190 3.86 -9.64 -36.13
CA VAL A 190 2.43 -9.87 -35.88
C VAL A 190 1.76 -8.66 -35.19
N LEU A 191 0.43 -8.58 -35.23
CA LEU A 191 -0.37 -7.50 -34.63
C LEU A 191 0.04 -6.10 -35.10
N SER A 192 0.43 -5.98 -36.37
CA SER A 192 0.99 -4.76 -36.96
C SER A 192 0.07 -3.53 -36.98
N ARG A 193 -1.22 -3.73 -36.66
CA ARG A 193 -2.21 -2.66 -36.49
C ARG A 193 -2.36 -2.17 -35.05
N GLN A 194 -1.82 -2.90 -34.06
CA GLN A 194 -2.01 -2.61 -32.64
C GLN A 194 -0.70 -2.25 -31.92
N ILE A 195 0.41 -2.86 -32.31
CA ILE A 195 1.70 -2.73 -31.61
C ILE A 195 2.86 -2.53 -32.58
N ASP A 196 4.01 -2.08 -32.07
CA ASP A 196 5.23 -1.89 -32.85
C ASP A 196 6.00 -3.20 -33.09
N ASP A 197 7.09 -3.11 -33.84
CA ASP A 197 7.88 -4.28 -34.24
C ASP A 197 8.59 -4.95 -33.06
N VAL A 198 8.96 -4.19 -32.03
CA VAL A 198 9.57 -4.73 -30.80
C VAL A 198 8.58 -5.61 -30.06
N ALA A 199 7.39 -5.08 -29.77
CA ALA A 199 6.34 -5.85 -29.11
C ALA A 199 5.87 -7.02 -30.00
N GLY A 200 5.71 -6.79 -31.31
CA GLY A 200 5.29 -7.82 -32.26
C GLY A 200 6.26 -9.00 -32.32
N LYS A 201 7.57 -8.77 -32.35
CA LYS A 201 8.58 -9.84 -32.28
C LYS A 201 8.56 -10.58 -30.94
N MET A 202 8.32 -9.88 -29.83
CA MET A 202 8.16 -10.54 -28.52
C MET A 202 6.91 -11.43 -28.46
N VAL A 203 5.81 -11.05 -29.13
CA VAL A 203 4.64 -11.92 -29.30
C VAL A 203 5.01 -13.16 -30.11
N VAL A 204 5.78 -13.02 -31.21
CA VAL A 204 6.27 -14.16 -32.00
C VAL A 204 7.07 -15.14 -31.14
N ASP A 205 7.98 -14.65 -30.30
CA ASP A 205 8.77 -15.51 -29.41
C ASP A 205 7.88 -16.29 -28.42
N GLN A 206 6.86 -15.64 -27.85
CA GLN A 206 5.93 -16.29 -26.93
C GLN A 206 5.04 -17.32 -27.62
N VAL A 207 4.51 -16.98 -28.80
CA VAL A 207 3.69 -17.87 -29.62
C VAL A 207 4.49 -19.08 -30.12
N SER A 208 5.75 -18.88 -30.48
CA SER A 208 6.65 -19.96 -30.90
C SER A 208 6.95 -20.94 -29.77
N ARG A 209 7.11 -20.46 -28.53
CA ARG A 209 7.29 -21.32 -27.35
C ARG A 209 6.07 -22.17 -27.03
N LEU A 210 4.88 -21.77 -27.49
CA LEU A 210 3.65 -22.54 -27.35
C LEU A 210 3.51 -23.63 -28.43
N GLY A 211 4.43 -23.71 -29.39
CA GLY A 211 4.43 -24.73 -30.44
C GLY A 211 3.84 -24.27 -31.78
N VAL A 212 3.47 -22.99 -31.91
CA VAL A 212 3.05 -22.41 -33.20
C VAL A 212 4.27 -21.85 -33.93
N ASP A 213 4.58 -22.40 -35.09
CA ASP A 213 5.70 -21.95 -35.91
C ASP A 213 5.33 -20.70 -36.73
N VAL A 214 5.92 -19.55 -36.43
CA VAL A 214 5.55 -18.28 -37.07
C VAL A 214 6.52 -17.93 -38.21
N MET A 215 6.00 -17.73 -39.41
CA MET A 215 6.75 -17.29 -40.59
C MET A 215 6.33 -15.88 -40.99
N LEU A 216 7.21 -14.91 -40.72
CA LEU A 216 7.02 -13.50 -41.04
C LEU A 216 7.49 -13.18 -42.47
N GLY A 217 6.96 -12.11 -43.07
CA GLY A 217 7.30 -11.73 -44.44
C GLY A 217 6.83 -12.73 -45.51
N LYS A 218 5.86 -13.61 -45.20
CA LYS A 218 5.40 -14.66 -46.11
C LYS A 218 3.97 -14.38 -46.59
N GLY A 219 3.85 -14.07 -47.88
CA GLY A 219 2.57 -14.04 -48.62
C GLY A 219 2.36 -15.35 -49.39
N VAL A 220 1.12 -15.85 -49.42
CA VAL A 220 0.75 -17.04 -50.21
C VAL A 220 0.41 -16.60 -51.63
N SER A 221 1.07 -17.21 -52.63
CA SER A 221 0.86 -16.94 -54.06
C SER A 221 -0.04 -17.97 -54.74
N ARG A 222 -0.02 -19.23 -54.28
CA ARG A 222 -0.85 -20.34 -54.81
C ARG A 222 -1.08 -21.41 -53.75
N ILE A 223 -2.27 -22.00 -53.75
CA ILE A 223 -2.60 -23.21 -52.98
C ILE A 223 -2.39 -24.44 -53.89
N LYS A 224 -1.70 -25.46 -53.39
CA LYS A 224 -1.47 -26.73 -54.10
C LYS A 224 -2.60 -27.71 -53.77
N THR A 225 -3.11 -28.36 -54.80
CA THR A 225 -4.17 -29.35 -54.69
C THR A 225 -3.77 -30.66 -55.36
N ASP A 226 -4.37 -31.77 -54.93
CA ASP A 226 -4.37 -33.01 -55.70
C ASP A 226 -5.46 -32.98 -56.81
N GLU A 227 -5.63 -34.11 -57.52
CA GLU A 227 -6.61 -34.26 -58.60
C GLU A 227 -8.07 -34.17 -58.11
N GLU A 228 -8.32 -34.44 -56.82
CA GLU A 228 -9.64 -34.36 -56.17
C GLU A 228 -9.91 -33.00 -55.53
N ASN A 229 -9.05 -32.00 -55.81
CA ASN A 229 -9.11 -30.66 -55.24
C ASN A 229 -8.88 -30.61 -53.72
N ASN A 230 -8.18 -31.58 -53.13
CA ASN A 230 -7.77 -31.52 -51.72
C ASN A 230 -6.46 -30.75 -51.56
N LEU A 231 -6.39 -29.92 -50.52
CA LEU A 231 -5.20 -29.17 -50.14
C LEU A 231 -4.01 -30.10 -49.82
N THR A 232 -2.87 -29.88 -50.49
CA THR A 232 -1.60 -30.61 -50.25
C THR A 232 -0.45 -29.70 -49.79
N GLY A 233 -0.55 -28.38 -50.02
CA GLY A 233 0.46 -27.42 -49.59
C GLY A 233 0.19 -26.00 -50.06
N VAL A 234 1.10 -25.07 -49.75
CA VAL A 234 1.05 -23.68 -50.22
C VAL A 234 2.39 -23.23 -50.79
N VAL A 235 2.33 -22.39 -51.82
CA VAL A 235 3.48 -21.72 -52.46
C VAL A 235 3.49 -20.26 -52.03
N PHE A 236 4.65 -19.75 -51.64
CA PHE A 236 4.84 -18.36 -51.26
C PHE A 236 5.17 -17.46 -52.46
N GLU A 237 5.10 -16.15 -52.26
CA GLU A 237 5.51 -15.14 -53.25
C GLU A 237 7.01 -15.21 -53.60
N ASP A 238 7.84 -15.76 -52.71
CA ASP A 238 9.27 -16.00 -52.96
C ASP A 238 9.58 -17.41 -53.51
N SER A 239 8.56 -18.09 -54.03
CA SER A 239 8.62 -19.43 -54.64
C SER A 239 8.98 -20.58 -53.68
N GLN A 240 9.19 -20.33 -52.38
CA GLN A 240 9.32 -21.41 -51.40
C GLN A 240 7.96 -22.09 -51.17
N GLU A 241 7.97 -23.39 -50.89
CA GLU A 241 6.76 -24.19 -50.69
C GLU A 241 6.77 -24.87 -49.32
N ILE A 242 5.57 -25.08 -48.75
CA ILE A 242 5.38 -25.88 -47.53
C ILE A 242 4.20 -26.83 -47.69
N ASP A 243 4.30 -28.03 -47.13
CA ASP A 243 3.23 -29.03 -47.15
C ASP A 243 2.25 -28.81 -45.99
N CYS A 244 0.95 -28.86 -46.30
CA CYS A 244 -0.13 -28.77 -45.33
C CYS A 244 -1.40 -29.41 -45.87
N SER A 245 -2.23 -29.95 -44.98
CA SER A 245 -3.52 -30.56 -45.32
C SER A 245 -4.71 -29.68 -44.94
N THR A 246 -4.48 -28.67 -44.09
CA THR A 246 -5.51 -27.76 -43.58
C THR A 246 -4.97 -26.32 -43.58
N LEU A 247 -5.75 -25.39 -44.13
CA LEU A 247 -5.41 -23.97 -44.25
C LEU A 247 -6.56 -23.13 -43.69
N CYS A 248 -6.30 -22.23 -42.76
CA CYS A 248 -7.29 -21.29 -42.23
C CYS A 248 -6.92 -19.85 -42.58
N PHE A 249 -7.80 -19.13 -43.29
CA PHE A 249 -7.63 -17.72 -43.58
C PHE A 249 -8.22 -16.85 -42.46
N ALA A 250 -7.37 -15.98 -41.90
CA ALA A 250 -7.71 -14.99 -40.89
C ALA A 250 -7.15 -13.61 -41.27
N VAL A 251 -7.36 -13.21 -42.53
CA VAL A 251 -6.75 -12.00 -43.14
C VAL A 251 -7.61 -10.74 -43.03
N GLY A 252 -8.63 -10.75 -42.17
CA GLY A 252 -9.52 -9.63 -41.89
C GLY A 252 -10.99 -9.93 -42.19
N VAL A 253 -11.83 -8.91 -42.04
CA VAL A 253 -13.29 -9.00 -42.24
C VAL A 253 -13.77 -7.94 -43.23
N LYS A 254 -14.87 -8.24 -43.92
CA LYS A 254 -15.55 -7.36 -44.88
C LYS A 254 -16.98 -7.08 -44.41
N PRO A 255 -17.41 -5.82 -44.27
CA PRO A 255 -18.80 -5.47 -43.93
C PRO A 255 -19.83 -6.21 -44.82
N ARG A 256 -20.89 -6.74 -44.21
CA ARG A 256 -22.00 -7.39 -44.92
C ARG A 256 -23.00 -6.35 -45.41
N ASP A 257 -22.73 -5.85 -46.61
CA ASP A 257 -23.51 -4.84 -47.31
C ASP A 257 -24.34 -5.42 -48.48
N ASP A 258 -24.42 -6.74 -48.61
CA ASP A 258 -25.12 -7.45 -49.69
C ASP A 258 -26.61 -7.10 -49.72
N LEU A 259 -27.29 -7.15 -48.56
CA LEU A 259 -28.71 -6.77 -48.45
C LEU A 259 -28.95 -5.30 -48.83
N ALA A 260 -28.05 -4.40 -48.45
CA ALA A 260 -28.13 -2.99 -48.79
C ALA A 260 -27.97 -2.76 -50.30
N ARG A 261 -27.03 -3.45 -50.94
CA ARG A 261 -26.77 -3.33 -52.39
C ARG A 261 -27.96 -3.78 -53.22
N VAL A 262 -28.56 -4.93 -52.90
CA VAL A 262 -29.71 -5.45 -53.67
C VAL A 262 -30.99 -4.63 -53.41
N SER A 263 -31.06 -3.92 -52.28
CA SER A 263 -32.20 -3.10 -51.88
C SER A 263 -32.03 -1.61 -52.18
N GLY A 264 -30.98 -1.22 -52.92
CA GLY A 264 -30.78 0.17 -53.36
C GLY A 264 -30.32 1.16 -52.28
N LEU A 265 -29.82 0.70 -51.14
CA LEU A 265 -29.20 1.58 -50.13
C LEU A 265 -27.79 2.00 -50.56
N GLU A 266 -27.37 3.20 -50.13
CA GLU A 266 -26.02 3.69 -50.41
C GLU A 266 -24.96 2.89 -49.63
N VAL A 267 -23.89 2.50 -50.32
CA VAL A 267 -22.79 1.69 -49.79
C VAL A 267 -21.46 2.35 -50.07
N GLY A 268 -20.59 2.40 -49.07
CA GLY A 268 -19.31 3.10 -49.13
C GLY A 268 -18.32 2.46 -50.11
N GLN A 269 -17.35 3.26 -50.59
CA GLN A 269 -16.32 2.81 -51.53
C GLN A 269 -15.49 1.62 -51.01
N ARG A 270 -15.28 1.54 -49.69
CA ARG A 270 -14.57 0.44 -49.02
C ARG A 270 -15.51 -0.66 -48.48
N GLY A 271 -16.77 -0.62 -48.89
CA GLY A 271 -17.86 -1.46 -48.36
C GLY A 271 -18.53 -0.86 -47.12
N GLY A 272 -19.64 -1.48 -46.73
CA GLY A 272 -20.48 -1.09 -45.59
C GLY A 272 -21.54 -0.06 -45.95
N ILE A 273 -22.67 -0.14 -45.26
CA ILE A 273 -23.88 0.68 -45.45
C ILE A 273 -23.58 2.11 -44.97
N VAL A 274 -23.72 3.10 -45.84
CA VAL A 274 -23.41 4.49 -45.47
C VAL A 274 -24.42 4.98 -44.43
N VAL A 275 -23.91 5.55 -43.34
CA VAL A 275 -24.73 6.13 -42.27
C VAL A 275 -24.28 7.53 -41.87
N ASN A 276 -25.27 8.34 -41.49
CA ASN A 276 -25.06 9.68 -40.93
C ASN A 276 -24.66 9.63 -39.44
N ASP A 277 -24.41 10.80 -38.84
CA ASP A 277 -24.06 10.92 -37.41
C ASP A 277 -25.21 10.45 -36.47
N ASP A 278 -26.45 10.39 -36.95
CA ASP A 278 -27.62 9.82 -36.25
C ASP A 278 -27.86 8.33 -36.57
N LEU A 279 -26.96 7.72 -37.35
CA LEU A 279 -26.97 6.31 -37.79
C LEU A 279 -28.03 5.95 -38.84
N ARG A 280 -28.72 6.95 -39.40
CA ARG A 280 -29.68 6.75 -40.50
C ARG A 280 -28.97 6.49 -41.82
N THR A 281 -29.54 5.60 -42.64
CA THR A 281 -29.05 5.29 -43.99
C THR A 281 -29.56 6.30 -45.03
N SER A 282 -29.30 6.05 -46.32
CA SER A 282 -29.87 6.84 -47.43
C SER A 282 -31.40 6.76 -47.52
N MET A 283 -32.03 5.77 -46.87
CA MET A 283 -33.48 5.57 -46.88
C MET A 283 -34.13 6.00 -45.56
N PRO A 284 -35.34 6.60 -45.60
CA PRO A 284 -36.12 6.87 -44.39
C PRO A 284 -36.42 5.62 -43.57
N ASP A 285 -36.43 5.78 -42.25
CA ASP A 285 -36.80 4.74 -41.29
C ASP A 285 -35.88 3.49 -41.27
N ILE A 286 -34.80 3.49 -42.06
CA ILE A 286 -33.78 2.44 -42.09
C ILE A 286 -32.46 2.95 -41.50
N TYR A 287 -31.94 2.22 -40.53
CA TYR A 287 -30.70 2.51 -39.80
C TYR A 287 -29.72 1.36 -39.95
N ALA A 288 -28.42 1.61 -39.80
CA ALA A 288 -27.41 0.56 -39.75
C ALA A 288 -26.43 0.76 -38.59
N ILE A 289 -26.07 -0.33 -37.91
CA ILE A 289 -25.20 -0.32 -36.74
C ILE A 289 -24.20 -1.50 -36.76
N GLY A 290 -23.07 -1.34 -36.07
CA GLY A 290 -22.03 -2.37 -35.98
C GLY A 290 -21.11 -2.43 -37.20
N GLU A 291 -20.49 -3.59 -37.44
CA GLU A 291 -19.45 -3.74 -38.48
C GLU A 291 -19.97 -3.53 -39.91
N CYS A 292 -21.28 -3.63 -40.12
CA CYS A 292 -21.90 -3.37 -41.43
C CYS A 292 -22.00 -1.87 -41.76
N ALA A 293 -21.95 -1.00 -40.75
CA ALA A 293 -22.14 0.44 -40.91
C ALA A 293 -20.83 1.14 -41.30
N SER A 294 -20.91 2.00 -42.32
CA SER A 294 -19.84 2.85 -42.82
C SER A 294 -20.11 4.29 -42.41
N TRP A 295 -19.53 4.69 -41.28
CA TRP A 295 -19.65 6.06 -40.76
C TRP A 295 -18.46 6.89 -41.25
N ARG A 296 -18.76 7.99 -41.96
CA ARG A 296 -17.73 8.87 -42.57
C ARG A 296 -16.69 8.12 -43.40
N GLY A 297 -17.16 7.12 -44.16
CA GLY A 297 -16.33 6.29 -45.05
C GLY A 297 -15.52 5.19 -44.36
N MET A 298 -15.75 4.96 -43.06
CA MET A 298 -15.03 3.96 -42.26
C MET A 298 -15.99 2.97 -41.60
N ALA A 299 -15.71 1.68 -41.77
CA ALA A 299 -16.32 0.61 -40.99
C ALA A 299 -15.37 0.17 -39.87
N TYR A 300 -15.92 -0.12 -38.69
CA TYR A 300 -15.14 -0.49 -37.51
C TYR A 300 -15.30 -1.97 -37.19
N GLY A 301 -14.23 -2.75 -37.34
CA GLY A 301 -14.19 -4.18 -36.99
C GLY A 301 -13.98 -4.45 -35.51
N LEU A 302 -14.69 -3.73 -34.64
CA LEU A 302 -14.61 -3.84 -33.18
C LEU A 302 -16.02 -3.80 -32.58
N ILE A 303 -16.23 -4.54 -31.50
CA ILE A 303 -17.52 -4.58 -30.81
C ILE A 303 -17.88 -3.26 -30.13
N ALA A 304 -16.92 -2.59 -29.47
CA ALA A 304 -17.18 -1.41 -28.66
C ALA A 304 -17.79 -0.24 -29.48
N PRO A 305 -17.25 0.13 -30.67
CA PRO A 305 -17.92 1.08 -31.56
C PRO A 305 -19.34 0.66 -31.94
N GLY A 306 -19.58 -0.63 -32.22
CA GLY A 306 -20.92 -1.14 -32.54
C GLY A 306 -21.90 -1.02 -31.38
N VAL A 307 -21.47 -1.29 -30.15
CA VAL A 307 -22.30 -1.12 -28.94
C VAL A 307 -22.59 0.36 -28.67
N GLU A 308 -21.66 1.26 -28.97
CA GLU A 308 -21.88 2.71 -28.90
C GLU A 308 -22.91 3.16 -29.95
N MET A 309 -22.83 2.64 -31.19
CA MET A 309 -23.86 2.87 -32.21
C MET A 309 -25.24 2.37 -31.73
N ALA A 310 -25.30 1.17 -31.15
CA ALA A 310 -26.53 0.61 -30.57
C ALA A 310 -27.13 1.50 -29.47
N GLU A 311 -26.29 2.08 -28.60
CA GLU A 311 -26.70 3.03 -27.55
C GLU A 311 -27.23 4.35 -28.12
N VAL A 312 -26.53 4.94 -29.09
CA VAL A 312 -26.98 6.17 -29.76
C VAL A 312 -28.34 5.94 -30.42
N LEU A 313 -28.49 4.85 -31.17
CA LEU A 313 -29.73 4.57 -31.89
C LEU A 313 -30.89 4.25 -30.93
N ALA A 314 -30.69 3.36 -29.94
CA ALA A 314 -31.74 3.01 -28.98
C ALA A 314 -32.21 4.24 -28.19
N PHE A 315 -31.29 5.11 -27.78
CA PHE A 315 -31.62 6.38 -27.14
C PHE A 315 -32.40 7.30 -28.09
N ASN A 316 -31.97 7.44 -29.34
CA ASN A 316 -32.64 8.33 -30.30
C ASN A 316 -34.06 7.88 -30.65
N LEU A 317 -34.31 6.57 -30.72
CA LEU A 317 -35.65 6.04 -31.01
C LEU A 317 -36.63 6.23 -29.84
N THR A 318 -36.15 6.16 -28.59
CA THR A 318 -37.04 6.14 -27.41
C THR A 318 -37.03 7.44 -26.61
N GLN A 319 -35.85 8.03 -26.38
CA GLN A 319 -35.65 9.13 -25.43
C GLN A 319 -35.59 10.53 -26.08
N ALA A 320 -35.37 10.61 -27.40
CA ALA A 320 -35.19 11.90 -28.10
C ALA A 320 -36.44 12.81 -28.11
N LYS A 321 -37.62 12.29 -27.72
CA LYS A 321 -38.82 13.13 -27.53
C LYS A 321 -38.69 14.07 -26.34
N LEU A 322 -37.94 13.67 -25.31
CA LEU A 322 -37.75 14.38 -24.04
C LEU A 322 -36.34 14.96 -23.90
N HIS A 323 -35.41 14.53 -24.75
CA HIS A 323 -33.99 14.88 -24.67
C HIS A 323 -33.44 15.25 -26.05
N SER A 324 -32.34 16.01 -26.08
CA SER A 324 -31.64 16.26 -27.34
C SER A 324 -31.15 14.94 -27.98
N PRO A 325 -31.33 14.75 -29.30
CA PRO A 325 -30.78 13.59 -30.00
C PRO A 325 -29.28 13.46 -29.81
N ARG A 326 -28.80 12.23 -29.67
CA ARG A 326 -27.38 11.90 -29.61
C ARG A 326 -26.82 11.72 -31.02
N THR A 327 -25.54 12.02 -31.17
CA THR A 327 -24.77 11.76 -32.39
C THR A 327 -23.64 10.79 -32.09
N PHE A 328 -23.39 9.87 -33.02
CA PHE A 328 -22.23 9.00 -33.00
C PHE A 328 -20.98 9.84 -33.29
N LYS A 329 -19.94 9.63 -32.47
CA LYS A 329 -18.68 10.36 -32.53
C LYS A 329 -17.57 9.41 -32.92
N ARG A 330 -16.37 9.95 -33.18
CA ARG A 330 -15.19 9.12 -33.46
C ARG A 330 -14.99 8.15 -32.29
N PRO A 331 -15.09 6.82 -32.52
CA PRO A 331 -15.09 5.87 -31.43
C PRO A 331 -13.67 5.67 -30.90
N ASP A 332 -13.60 5.22 -29.64
CA ASP A 332 -12.34 4.80 -29.04
C ASP A 332 -11.91 3.44 -29.60
N LEU A 333 -10.72 3.39 -30.21
CA LEU A 333 -10.14 2.18 -30.79
C LEU A 333 -9.18 1.46 -29.83
N SER A 334 -9.08 1.93 -28.58
CA SER A 334 -8.28 1.28 -27.54
C SER A 334 -8.73 -0.17 -27.35
N THR A 335 -7.77 -1.08 -27.42
CA THR A 335 -8.02 -2.52 -27.42
C THR A 335 -7.12 -3.20 -26.41
N LYS A 336 -7.71 -3.99 -25.50
CA LYS A 336 -7.00 -4.89 -24.58
C LYS A 336 -7.34 -6.33 -24.95
N LEU A 337 -6.30 -7.15 -25.08
CA LEU A 337 -6.34 -8.47 -25.69
C LEU A 337 -5.63 -9.46 -24.79
N LYS A 338 -6.15 -10.68 -24.77
CA LYS A 338 -5.51 -11.84 -24.16
C LYS A 338 -5.49 -12.95 -25.21
N LEU A 339 -4.36 -13.12 -25.86
CA LEU A 339 -4.20 -14.05 -26.98
C LEU A 339 -3.16 -15.08 -26.56
N LEU A 340 -3.45 -16.38 -26.64
CA LEU A 340 -2.41 -17.41 -26.40
C LEU A 340 -1.71 -17.33 -25.03
N GLY A 341 -2.36 -16.77 -23.99
CA GLY A 341 -1.71 -16.51 -22.69
C GLY A 341 -0.82 -15.25 -22.66
N VAL A 342 -0.74 -14.54 -23.79
CA VAL A 342 -0.07 -13.25 -23.96
C VAL A 342 -1.08 -12.12 -23.78
N ASN A 343 -0.80 -11.22 -22.84
CA ASN A 343 -1.60 -10.01 -22.67
C ASN A 343 -1.02 -8.88 -23.53
N VAL A 344 -1.85 -8.28 -24.38
CA VAL A 344 -1.49 -7.14 -25.23
C VAL A 344 -2.51 -6.04 -25.02
N ALA A 345 -2.08 -4.78 -24.95
CA ALA A 345 -3.00 -3.65 -24.99
C ALA A 345 -2.45 -2.52 -25.84
N SER A 346 -3.33 -1.81 -26.52
CA SER A 346 -3.05 -0.57 -27.24
C SER A 346 -4.14 0.45 -26.90
N PHE A 347 -3.77 1.71 -26.74
CA PHE A 347 -4.72 2.75 -26.38
C PHE A 347 -4.32 4.09 -26.99
N GLY A 348 -5.30 4.95 -27.23
CA GLY A 348 -5.06 6.26 -27.82
C GLY A 348 -4.42 6.18 -29.20
N ASP A 349 -3.61 7.19 -29.53
CA ASP A 349 -2.80 7.22 -30.74
C ASP A 349 -1.46 6.49 -30.51
N CYS A 350 -1.52 5.16 -30.53
CA CYS A 350 -0.37 4.30 -30.20
C CYS A 350 0.76 4.30 -31.25
N PHE A 351 0.57 4.96 -32.39
CA PHE A 351 1.59 5.14 -33.43
C PHE A 351 1.88 6.61 -33.74
N ALA A 352 1.50 7.55 -32.86
CA ALA A 352 1.75 8.97 -33.09
C ALA A 352 3.23 9.32 -33.30
N ASP A 353 4.16 8.51 -32.77
CA ASP A 353 5.60 8.67 -32.98
C ASP A 353 6.10 8.15 -34.35
N ARG A 354 5.28 7.36 -35.06
CA ARG A 354 5.52 6.86 -36.42
C ARG A 354 4.76 7.65 -37.47
N ASP A 355 3.45 7.82 -37.26
CA ASP A 355 2.52 8.34 -38.28
C ASP A 355 2.19 9.84 -38.06
N GLY A 356 2.64 10.41 -36.94
CA GLY A 356 2.21 11.72 -36.48
C GLY A 356 0.90 11.65 -35.67
N PRO A 357 0.69 12.53 -34.68
CA PRO A 357 -0.52 12.49 -33.88
C PRO A 357 -1.74 12.93 -34.70
N ALA A 358 -2.81 12.14 -34.68
CA ALA A 358 -4.07 12.45 -35.35
C ALA A 358 -4.78 13.70 -34.79
N SER A 359 -4.48 14.05 -33.53
CA SER A 359 -4.92 15.28 -32.88
C SER A 359 -4.02 15.60 -31.70
N LEU A 360 -3.81 16.88 -31.42
CA LEU A 360 -3.07 17.35 -30.26
C LEU A 360 -4.02 18.09 -29.28
N PRO A 361 -3.71 18.09 -27.97
CA PRO A 361 -4.43 18.91 -27.00
C PRO A 361 -4.46 20.38 -27.44
N PRO A 362 -5.62 21.07 -27.41
CA PRO A 362 -5.76 22.43 -27.95
C PRO A 362 -4.75 23.44 -27.38
N LYS A 363 -4.35 23.27 -26.11
CA LYS A 363 -3.35 24.10 -25.44
C LYS A 363 -1.94 23.91 -26.00
N PHE A 364 -1.57 22.67 -26.32
CA PHE A 364 -0.27 22.36 -26.91
C PHE A 364 -0.23 22.77 -28.39
N ALA A 365 -1.30 22.52 -29.13
CA ALA A 365 -1.44 22.88 -30.53
C ALA A 365 -1.23 24.39 -30.80
N LYS A 366 -1.74 25.26 -29.90
CA LYS A 366 -1.56 26.72 -29.99
C LYS A 366 -0.10 27.19 -29.85
N ASN A 367 0.76 26.39 -29.22
CA ASN A 367 2.14 26.75 -28.93
C ASN A 367 3.16 26.26 -29.99
N LEU A 368 2.71 25.49 -30.98
CA LEU A 368 3.57 25.03 -32.08
C LEU A 368 3.79 26.17 -33.08
N GLN A 369 5.01 26.74 -33.10
CA GLN A 369 5.39 27.89 -33.92
C GLN A 369 5.35 27.69 -35.46
N ASN A 370 4.87 26.55 -35.97
CA ASN A 370 4.73 26.29 -37.41
C ASN A 370 3.61 25.29 -37.76
N GLY A 371 2.48 25.31 -37.03
CA GLY A 371 1.16 24.79 -37.49
C GLY A 371 0.99 23.32 -37.89
N ASP A 372 2.06 22.53 -38.02
CA ASP A 372 1.97 21.16 -38.51
C ASP A 372 1.69 20.19 -37.35
N VAL A 373 0.40 20.07 -37.03
CA VAL A 373 -0.14 19.17 -36.02
C VAL A 373 0.22 17.71 -36.31
N SER A 374 0.50 17.36 -37.58
CA SER A 374 0.80 15.99 -38.00
C SER A 374 2.28 15.60 -37.88
N SER A 375 3.16 16.49 -37.43
CA SER A 375 4.59 16.20 -37.38
C SER A 375 4.95 15.24 -36.24
N THR A 376 5.66 14.14 -36.54
CA THR A 376 6.25 13.24 -35.53
C THR A 376 7.22 13.95 -34.58
N LYS A 377 7.74 15.12 -34.96
CA LYS A 377 8.59 15.96 -34.09
C LYS A 377 7.82 16.54 -32.90
N SER A 378 6.49 16.49 -32.89
CA SER A 378 5.64 17.06 -31.83
C SER A 378 5.40 16.11 -30.64
N VAL A 379 5.90 14.87 -30.71
CA VAL A 379 5.68 13.82 -29.70
C VAL A 379 6.99 13.19 -29.23
N GLN A 380 6.94 12.48 -28.10
CA GLN A 380 8.07 11.73 -27.53
C GLN A 380 7.55 10.39 -26.98
N ALA A 381 8.24 9.29 -27.30
CA ALA A 381 7.95 7.98 -26.74
C ALA A 381 8.84 7.68 -25.52
N LEU A 382 8.26 7.06 -24.49
CA LEU A 382 8.96 6.46 -23.36
C LEU A 382 8.71 4.96 -23.34
N THR A 383 9.79 4.18 -23.26
CA THR A 383 9.74 2.73 -23.36
C THR A 383 10.34 2.07 -22.12
N TYR A 384 9.66 1.06 -21.60
CA TYR A 384 10.15 0.12 -20.59
C TYR A 384 10.12 -1.29 -21.17
N LYS A 385 11.25 -1.99 -21.08
CA LYS A 385 11.39 -3.36 -21.57
C LYS A 385 12.08 -4.21 -20.51
N ASP A 386 11.37 -5.22 -20.04
CA ASP A 386 11.93 -6.30 -19.22
C ASP A 386 11.93 -7.60 -20.04
N PRO A 387 13.08 -8.03 -20.57
CA PRO A 387 13.17 -9.24 -21.38
C PRO A 387 13.05 -10.53 -20.54
N PHE A 388 13.25 -10.47 -19.22
CA PHE A 388 13.16 -11.65 -18.36
C PHE A 388 11.71 -11.99 -18.02
N LEU A 389 10.90 -10.97 -17.77
CA LEU A 389 9.47 -11.11 -17.52
C LEU A 389 8.61 -11.05 -18.81
N ASN A 390 9.24 -10.85 -19.98
CA ASN A 390 8.56 -10.56 -21.25
C ASN A 390 7.56 -9.39 -21.16
N ILE A 391 7.95 -8.32 -20.46
CA ILE A 391 7.14 -7.11 -20.33
C ILE A 391 7.69 -6.03 -21.28
N TYR A 392 6.79 -5.42 -22.04
CA TYR A 392 7.10 -4.23 -22.84
C TYR A 392 5.99 -3.20 -22.69
N LYS A 393 6.37 -1.96 -22.38
CA LYS A 393 5.45 -0.82 -22.33
C LYS A 393 6.07 0.31 -23.15
N LYS A 394 5.29 0.93 -24.03
CA LYS A 394 5.69 2.12 -24.77
C LYS A 394 4.55 3.13 -24.74
N TYR A 395 4.78 4.26 -24.09
CA TYR A 395 3.80 5.34 -23.96
C TYR A 395 4.26 6.55 -24.74
N ILE A 396 3.33 7.19 -25.45
CA ILE A 396 3.59 8.33 -26.33
C ILE A 396 2.99 9.57 -25.71
N PHE A 397 3.82 10.59 -25.58
CA PHE A 397 3.48 11.86 -24.97
C PHE A 397 3.65 13.00 -25.96
N THR A 398 3.07 14.16 -25.68
CA THR A 398 3.50 15.41 -26.29
C THR A 398 5.00 15.64 -26.02
N ARG A 399 5.69 16.40 -26.88
CA ARG A 399 7.15 16.63 -26.75
C ARG A 399 7.58 17.18 -25.40
N ASP A 400 6.71 17.93 -24.72
CA ASP A 400 6.93 18.48 -23.38
C ASP A 400 6.66 17.48 -22.24
N GLY A 401 6.24 16.24 -22.56
CA GLY A 401 5.92 15.19 -21.59
C GLY A 401 4.63 15.43 -20.80
N LYS A 402 3.83 16.44 -21.17
CA LYS A 402 2.68 16.89 -20.38
C LYS A 402 1.38 16.14 -20.65
N TYR A 403 1.20 15.59 -21.84
CA TYR A 403 -0.04 14.91 -22.21
C TYR A 403 0.28 13.52 -22.73
N LEU A 404 -0.45 12.53 -22.24
CA LEU A 404 -0.41 11.17 -22.80
C LEU A 404 -1.33 11.13 -24.04
N LEU A 405 -0.78 10.77 -25.18
CA LEU A 405 -1.50 10.70 -26.47
C LEU A 405 -1.93 9.28 -26.80
N GLY A 406 -1.16 8.29 -26.35
CA GLY A 406 -1.43 6.88 -26.59
C GLY A 406 -0.32 6.00 -26.07
N GLY A 407 -0.42 4.71 -26.35
CA GLY A 407 0.62 3.76 -25.98
C GLY A 407 0.23 2.31 -26.24
N MET A 408 1.18 1.44 -25.97
CA MET A 408 1.06 -0.01 -26.12
C MET A 408 1.74 -0.74 -24.96
N MET A 409 1.23 -1.92 -24.63
CA MET A 409 1.65 -2.76 -23.51
C MET A 409 1.64 -4.23 -23.92
N LEU A 410 2.60 -4.99 -23.43
CA LEU A 410 2.76 -6.44 -23.58
C LEU A 410 3.17 -7.03 -22.22
N GLY A 411 2.56 -8.17 -21.86
CA GLY A 411 2.81 -8.86 -20.59
C GLY A 411 2.03 -8.23 -19.44
N ASP A 412 2.55 -7.15 -18.85
CA ASP A 412 1.86 -6.39 -17.80
C ASP A 412 0.98 -5.28 -18.42
N VAL A 413 -0.33 -5.51 -18.43
CA VAL A 413 -1.36 -4.62 -18.98
C VAL A 413 -2.30 -4.04 -17.90
N ASN A 414 -1.90 -4.09 -16.63
CA ASN A 414 -2.77 -3.74 -15.50
C ASN A 414 -3.17 -2.26 -15.48
N ASP A 415 -2.28 -1.36 -15.91
CA ASP A 415 -2.55 0.08 -15.92
C ASP A 415 -3.44 0.55 -17.08
N TYR A 416 -3.78 -0.32 -18.04
CA TYR A 416 -4.64 0.01 -19.19
C TYR A 416 -5.91 0.78 -18.79
N VAL A 417 -6.61 0.32 -17.75
CA VAL A 417 -7.87 0.92 -17.28
C VAL A 417 -7.66 2.35 -16.76
N LYS A 418 -6.48 2.65 -16.21
CA LYS A 418 -6.13 4.00 -15.72
C LYS A 418 -5.69 4.93 -16.86
N LEU A 419 -5.03 4.40 -17.88
CA LEU A 419 -4.41 5.19 -18.95
C LEU A 419 -5.41 5.65 -20.02
N VAL A 420 -6.41 4.82 -20.36
CA VAL A 420 -7.43 5.16 -21.37
C VAL A 420 -8.18 6.46 -21.03
N PRO A 421 -8.68 6.68 -19.80
CA PRO A 421 -9.32 7.95 -19.43
C PRO A 421 -8.40 9.18 -19.53
N LEU A 422 -7.11 9.03 -19.25
CA LEU A 422 -6.13 10.13 -19.34
C LEU A 422 -5.97 10.61 -20.78
N VAL A 423 -5.91 9.67 -21.74
CA VAL A 423 -5.89 10.02 -23.16
C VAL A 423 -7.19 10.66 -23.60
N LYS A 424 -8.34 10.07 -23.24
CA LYS A 424 -9.68 10.58 -23.63
C LYS A 424 -9.94 12.00 -23.15
N SER A 425 -9.52 12.30 -21.93
CA SER A 425 -9.72 13.63 -21.34
C SER A 425 -8.73 14.68 -21.85
N MET A 426 -7.67 14.26 -22.56
CA MET A 426 -6.54 15.12 -22.97
C MET A 426 -6.08 16.03 -21.82
N LYS A 427 -6.03 15.46 -20.61
CA LYS A 427 -5.64 16.18 -19.40
C LYS A 427 -4.11 16.19 -19.28
N GLU A 428 -3.57 17.31 -18.83
CA GLU A 428 -2.17 17.40 -18.43
C GLU A 428 -1.88 16.39 -17.29
N LEU A 429 -0.77 15.67 -17.40
CA LEU A 429 -0.36 14.63 -16.45
C LEU A 429 0.06 15.27 -15.12
N ASP A 430 -0.44 14.69 -14.04
CA ASP A 430 -0.12 15.13 -12.68
C ASP A 430 1.21 14.53 -12.17
N VAL A 431 1.74 13.52 -12.87
CA VAL A 431 2.98 12.79 -12.57
C VAL A 431 3.88 12.73 -13.81
N PRO A 432 5.22 12.67 -13.65
CA PRO A 432 6.12 12.54 -14.79
C PRO A 432 5.89 11.21 -15.54
N PRO A 433 6.14 11.18 -16.86
CA PRO A 433 6.02 9.97 -17.68
C PRO A 433 6.67 8.70 -17.10
N SER A 434 7.79 8.83 -16.38
CA SER A 434 8.53 7.71 -15.77
C SER A 434 7.78 7.01 -14.64
N GLU A 435 6.99 7.75 -13.85
CA GLU A 435 6.20 7.17 -12.76
C GLU A 435 4.98 6.43 -13.32
N LEU A 436 4.45 6.92 -14.42
CA LEU A 436 3.32 6.33 -15.12
C LEU A 436 3.64 4.95 -15.72
N ILE A 437 4.88 4.72 -16.16
CA ILE A 437 5.29 3.47 -16.82
C ILE A 437 5.81 2.37 -15.87
N LEU A 438 6.52 2.74 -14.79
CA LEU A 438 7.10 1.78 -13.84
C LEU A 438 6.16 1.41 -12.68
N GLY A 439 5.09 2.17 -12.45
CA GLY A 439 4.16 1.98 -11.34
C GLY A 439 4.70 2.50 -10.00
N ALA A 440 3.79 2.85 -9.09
CA ALA A 440 4.12 3.22 -7.73
C ALA A 440 4.25 1.96 -6.86
N LYS A 441 5.38 1.77 -6.17
CA LYS A 441 5.61 0.61 -5.26
C LYS A 441 4.50 0.49 -4.20
N LYS A 442 3.84 -0.67 -4.11
CA LYS A 442 2.93 -1.08 -3.01
C LYS A 442 3.25 -2.51 -2.55
N ASP A 443 3.65 -2.66 -1.28
CA ASP A 443 3.94 -3.94 -0.62
C ASP A 443 2.75 -4.37 0.26
N ASP A 444 2.15 -5.54 0.00
CA ASP A 444 1.20 -6.23 0.88
C ASP A 444 1.89 -7.50 1.41
N ASP A 445 2.11 -7.59 2.72
CA ASP A 445 3.20 -8.43 3.28
C ASP A 445 2.81 -8.98 4.67
N GLY A 446 2.01 -10.04 4.68
CA GLY A 446 1.72 -10.90 5.84
C GLY A 446 2.78 -12.01 5.93
N GLY A 447 3.31 -12.29 7.13
CA GLY A 447 4.57 -13.03 7.33
C GLY A 447 4.69 -14.45 6.74
N ASP A 448 3.65 -15.03 6.15
CA ASP A 448 3.69 -16.35 5.51
C ASP A 448 4.25 -16.29 4.07
N ASP A 449 4.06 -15.18 3.36
CA ASP A 449 4.59 -14.98 2.00
C ASP A 449 6.08 -14.58 1.98
N LEU A 450 6.67 -14.38 3.15
CA LEU A 450 8.10 -14.11 3.26
C LEU A 450 8.88 -15.40 2.90
N PRO A 451 9.82 -15.34 1.95
CA PRO A 451 10.75 -16.46 1.72
C PRO A 451 11.64 -16.66 2.96
N ASP A 452 12.21 -17.86 3.11
CA ASP A 452 13.03 -18.20 4.29
C ASP A 452 14.27 -17.29 4.45
N ASP A 453 14.74 -16.67 3.37
CA ASP A 453 15.83 -15.69 3.38
C ASP A 453 15.38 -14.25 3.69
N ALA A 454 14.07 -14.01 3.81
CA ALA A 454 13.55 -12.68 4.12
C ALA A 454 14.02 -12.21 5.50
N GLN A 455 14.66 -11.04 5.52
CA GLN A 455 15.19 -10.45 6.74
C GLN A 455 14.03 -9.97 7.65
N VAL A 456 13.85 -10.63 8.79
CA VAL A 456 12.81 -10.30 9.78
C VAL A 456 13.34 -9.32 10.84
N CYS A 457 14.62 -9.44 11.24
CA CYS A 457 15.25 -8.52 12.19
C CYS A 457 16.49 -7.85 11.58
N SER A 458 16.37 -6.60 11.15
CA SER A 458 17.51 -5.85 10.60
C SER A 458 18.59 -5.48 11.64
N CYS A 459 18.26 -5.44 12.94
CA CYS A 459 19.24 -5.15 14.00
C CYS A 459 20.26 -6.27 14.20
N HIS A 460 19.83 -7.53 14.02
CA HIS A 460 20.63 -8.73 14.29
C HIS A 460 20.74 -9.63 13.05
N ASN A 461 20.30 -9.14 11.90
CA ASN A 461 20.31 -9.82 10.60
C ASN A 461 19.65 -11.22 10.61
N VAL A 462 18.53 -11.36 11.32
CA VAL A 462 17.81 -12.65 11.46
C VAL A 462 16.76 -12.78 10.36
N THR A 463 16.73 -13.90 9.65
CA THR A 463 15.73 -14.18 8.60
C THR A 463 14.49 -14.93 9.14
N LYS A 464 13.48 -15.12 8.30
CA LYS A 464 12.32 -15.98 8.63
C LYS A 464 12.76 -17.43 8.82
N GLY A 465 13.62 -17.94 7.95
CA GLY A 465 14.13 -19.31 8.02
C GLY A 465 14.89 -19.59 9.32
N ASP A 466 15.67 -18.63 9.81
CA ASP A 466 16.36 -18.74 11.11
C ASP A 466 15.37 -18.94 12.27
N ILE A 467 14.23 -18.24 12.23
CA ILE A 467 13.17 -18.33 13.25
C ILE A 467 12.44 -19.67 13.12
N VAL A 468 12.00 -20.02 11.91
CA VAL A 468 11.24 -21.26 11.65
C VAL A 468 12.06 -22.49 12.03
N LYS A 469 13.35 -22.51 11.70
CA LYS A 469 14.26 -23.61 12.02
C LYS A 469 14.36 -23.87 13.51
N VAL A 470 14.70 -22.86 14.31
CA VAL A 470 14.91 -23.07 15.76
C VAL A 470 13.62 -23.40 16.52
N VAL A 471 12.45 -23.06 15.96
CA VAL A 471 11.14 -23.45 16.47
C VAL A 471 10.82 -24.90 16.11
N LYS A 472 10.97 -25.29 14.83
CA LYS A 472 10.72 -26.67 14.35
C LYS A 472 11.64 -27.69 14.98
N ASP A 473 12.91 -27.33 15.20
CA ASP A 473 13.92 -28.19 15.83
C ASP A 473 13.70 -28.31 17.35
N GLY A 474 12.67 -27.65 17.91
CA GLY A 474 12.31 -27.69 19.33
C GLY A 474 13.27 -26.94 20.26
N THR A 475 14.25 -26.21 19.69
CA THR A 475 15.29 -25.47 20.43
C THR A 475 14.69 -24.30 21.21
N CYS A 476 13.69 -23.62 20.65
CA CYS A 476 13.04 -22.48 21.29
C CYS A 476 11.52 -22.72 21.33
N LYS A 477 10.95 -22.86 22.54
CA LYS A 477 9.54 -23.23 22.79
C LYS A 477 8.64 -22.06 23.17
N ASP A 478 9.23 -20.88 23.31
CA ASP A 478 8.57 -19.62 23.62
C ASP A 478 9.34 -18.43 23.03
N ILE A 479 8.74 -17.24 23.06
CA ILE A 479 9.37 -16.02 22.51
C ILE A 479 10.65 -15.63 23.28
N THR A 480 10.76 -15.99 24.56
CA THR A 480 11.91 -15.65 25.41
C THR A 480 13.15 -16.45 25.00
N SER A 481 12.99 -17.77 24.85
CA SER A 481 14.00 -18.66 24.29
C SER A 481 14.33 -18.25 22.86
N LEU A 482 13.34 -17.90 22.02
CA LEU A 482 13.60 -17.43 20.65
C LEU A 482 14.48 -16.18 20.62
N LYS A 483 14.22 -15.19 21.49
CA LYS A 483 15.06 -13.99 21.67
C LYS A 483 16.48 -14.35 22.13
N LYS A 484 16.63 -15.37 22.97
CA LYS A 484 17.93 -15.87 23.43
C LYS A 484 18.71 -16.55 22.29
N CYS A 485 18.04 -17.43 21.55
CA CYS A 485 18.58 -18.21 20.44
C CYS A 485 19.00 -17.30 19.25
N THR A 486 18.10 -16.42 18.82
CA THR A 486 18.23 -15.67 17.55
C THR A 486 18.64 -14.22 17.73
N LYS A 487 18.53 -13.67 18.95
CA LYS A 487 18.64 -12.23 19.24
C LYS A 487 17.56 -11.35 18.57
N ALA A 488 16.64 -11.91 17.77
CA ALA A 488 15.55 -11.16 17.13
C ALA A 488 14.69 -10.44 18.18
N GLY A 489 14.44 -9.14 18.00
CA GLY A 489 13.64 -8.34 18.94
C GLY A 489 14.40 -7.82 20.18
N THR A 490 15.70 -8.15 20.32
CA THR A 490 16.55 -7.65 21.43
C THR A 490 17.32 -6.36 21.10
N GLY A 491 17.18 -5.86 19.87
CA GLY A 491 17.75 -4.58 19.42
C GLY A 491 16.77 -3.42 19.59
N CYS A 492 16.25 -2.88 18.48
CA CYS A 492 15.25 -1.80 18.51
C CYS A 492 13.82 -2.24 18.87
N GLY A 493 13.57 -3.55 18.96
CA GLY A 493 12.25 -4.13 19.25
C GLY A 493 11.23 -4.05 18.10
N GLY A 494 11.57 -3.42 16.96
CA GLY A 494 10.62 -3.18 15.86
C GLY A 494 10.10 -4.43 15.16
N CYS A 495 10.86 -5.51 15.16
CA CYS A 495 10.48 -6.79 14.55
C CYS A 495 9.67 -7.71 15.48
N VAL A 496 9.53 -7.38 16.77
CA VAL A 496 8.87 -8.25 17.77
C VAL A 496 7.46 -8.72 17.33
N PRO A 497 6.59 -7.87 16.76
CA PRO A 497 5.29 -8.33 16.28
C PRO A 497 5.41 -9.40 15.18
N LEU A 498 6.22 -9.14 14.14
CA LEU A 498 6.41 -10.07 13.01
C LEU A 498 7.08 -11.38 13.46
N VAL A 499 8.07 -11.30 14.34
CA VAL A 499 8.70 -12.47 14.99
C VAL A 499 7.68 -13.29 15.76
N THR A 500 6.77 -12.64 16.49
CA THR A 500 5.71 -13.31 17.26
C THR A 500 4.70 -13.98 16.33
N THR A 501 4.32 -13.32 15.23
CA THR A 501 3.45 -13.90 14.20
C THR A 501 4.07 -15.15 13.58
N ILE A 502 5.32 -15.07 13.11
CA ILE A 502 6.04 -16.21 12.51
C ILE A 502 6.18 -17.35 13.53
N PHE A 503 6.54 -17.06 14.78
CA PHE A 503 6.65 -18.04 15.85
C PHE A 503 5.31 -18.75 16.11
N ASN A 504 4.23 -17.99 16.31
CA ASN A 504 2.90 -18.53 16.59
C ASN A 504 2.38 -19.38 15.43
N GLN A 505 2.55 -18.92 14.19
CA GLN A 505 2.15 -19.68 13.00
C GLN A 505 2.97 -20.96 12.84
N THR A 506 4.29 -20.91 13.08
CA THR A 506 5.15 -22.10 13.05
C THR A 506 4.73 -23.10 14.13
N MET A 507 4.46 -22.64 15.36
CA MET A 507 3.96 -23.49 16.45
C MET A 507 2.60 -24.13 16.12
N ALA A 508 1.66 -23.37 15.55
CA ALA A 508 0.37 -23.90 15.08
C ALA A 508 0.56 -24.96 13.99
N SER A 509 1.47 -24.73 13.03
CA SER A 509 1.77 -25.69 11.95
C SER A 509 2.39 -27.00 12.47
N MET A 510 3.00 -26.98 13.65
CA MET A 510 3.53 -28.15 14.37
C MET A 510 2.46 -28.84 15.23
N GLY A 511 1.21 -28.38 15.20
CA GLY A 511 0.11 -28.92 16.01
C GLY A 511 0.12 -28.47 17.48
N ASN A 512 0.91 -27.45 17.84
CA ASN A 512 0.91 -26.91 19.19
C ASN A 512 -0.21 -25.89 19.37
N GLU A 513 -0.85 -25.90 20.55
CA GLU A 513 -1.88 -24.93 20.91
C GLU A 513 -1.26 -23.53 21.10
N VAL A 514 -1.68 -22.57 20.28
CA VAL A 514 -1.21 -21.18 20.36
C VAL A 514 -2.13 -20.41 21.29
N THR A 515 -1.67 -20.19 22.53
CA THR A 515 -2.41 -19.37 23.50
C THR A 515 -2.26 -17.88 23.20
N ASN A 516 -3.34 -17.10 23.32
CA ASN A 516 -3.31 -15.63 23.17
C ASN A 516 -3.12 -14.91 24.53
N HIS A 517 -2.42 -15.56 25.46
CA HIS A 517 -2.14 -15.02 26.78
C HIS A 517 -1.18 -13.83 26.68
N LEU A 518 -1.39 -12.81 27.54
CA LEU A 518 -0.54 -11.62 27.55
C LEU A 518 0.93 -11.94 27.86
N CYS A 519 1.16 -12.78 28.87
CA CYS A 519 2.46 -13.25 29.35
C CYS A 519 2.24 -14.38 30.38
N PRO A 520 3.30 -15.04 30.90
CA PRO A 520 3.17 -16.09 31.91
C PRO A 520 2.41 -15.70 33.20
N HIS A 521 2.27 -14.40 33.50
CA HIS A 521 1.51 -13.91 34.66
C HIS A 521 -0.01 -13.91 34.47
N PHE A 522 -0.52 -13.99 33.23
CA PHE A 522 -1.96 -13.87 32.95
C PHE A 522 -2.41 -14.85 31.86
N ASN A 523 -3.40 -15.69 32.16
CA ASN A 523 -4.07 -16.56 31.19
C ASN A 523 -5.16 -15.83 30.37
N TYR A 524 -4.94 -14.54 30.11
CA TYR A 524 -5.90 -13.65 29.46
C TYR A 524 -5.21 -12.84 28.38
N SER A 525 -5.92 -12.54 27.30
CA SER A 525 -5.45 -11.58 26.31
C SER A 525 -5.47 -10.15 26.87
N ARG A 526 -4.83 -9.21 26.18
CA ARG A 526 -4.91 -7.78 26.56
C ARG A 526 -6.35 -7.25 26.51
N VAL A 527 -7.18 -7.75 25.58
CA VAL A 527 -8.58 -7.37 25.43
C VAL A 527 -9.41 -7.86 26.61
N ASP A 528 -9.22 -9.11 27.03
CA ASP A 528 -9.90 -9.67 28.19
C ASP A 528 -9.51 -8.92 29.48
N LEU A 529 -8.21 -8.65 29.65
CA LEU A 529 -7.73 -7.85 30.79
C LEU A 529 -8.31 -6.44 30.79
N PHE A 530 -8.44 -5.79 29.63
CA PHE A 530 -9.10 -4.49 29.53
C PHE A 530 -10.53 -4.56 30.07
N ASN A 531 -11.32 -5.55 29.62
CA ASN A 531 -12.70 -5.73 30.05
C ASN A 531 -12.81 -6.05 31.55
N ILE A 532 -11.95 -6.92 32.08
CA ILE A 532 -11.92 -7.27 33.50
C ILE A 532 -11.62 -6.04 34.36
N VAL A 533 -10.56 -5.28 34.01
CA VAL A 533 -10.15 -4.07 34.74
C VAL A 533 -11.26 -3.02 34.71
N MET A 534 -11.90 -2.83 33.55
CA MET A 534 -13.02 -1.91 33.38
C MET A 534 -14.22 -2.29 34.25
N VAL A 535 -14.70 -3.54 34.13
CA VAL A 535 -15.91 -4.02 34.82
C VAL A 535 -15.71 -4.07 36.34
N LYS A 536 -14.58 -4.61 36.79
CA LYS A 536 -14.26 -4.68 38.23
C LYS A 536 -13.75 -3.36 38.81
N ARG A 537 -13.50 -2.35 37.97
CA ARG A 537 -12.95 -1.04 38.34
C ARG A 537 -11.64 -1.11 39.14
N LEU A 538 -10.79 -2.12 38.89
CA LEU A 538 -9.49 -2.30 39.54
C LEU A 538 -8.61 -1.08 39.24
N LYS A 539 -7.79 -0.55 40.15
CA LYS A 539 -7.03 0.71 39.98
C LYS A 539 -5.51 0.58 40.08
N SER A 540 -5.00 -0.62 40.33
CA SER A 540 -3.57 -0.86 40.54
C SER A 540 -3.14 -2.23 40.04
N LEU A 541 -1.86 -2.41 39.66
CA LEU A 541 -1.36 -3.72 39.26
C LEU A 541 -1.51 -4.79 40.37
N PRO A 542 -1.26 -4.50 41.67
CA PRO A 542 -1.51 -5.46 42.74
C PRO A 542 -2.97 -5.96 42.80
N GLU A 543 -3.95 -5.08 42.54
CA GLU A 543 -5.36 -5.50 42.43
C GLU A 543 -5.58 -6.42 41.23
N VAL A 544 -5.01 -6.09 40.06
CA VAL A 544 -5.12 -6.92 38.86
C VAL A 544 -4.49 -8.30 39.07
N MET A 545 -3.30 -8.36 39.68
CA MET A 545 -2.62 -9.63 40.00
C MET A 545 -3.41 -10.48 40.99
N ARG A 546 -3.97 -9.89 42.05
CA ARG A 546 -4.77 -10.62 43.05
C ARG A 546 -6.03 -11.24 42.46
N GLU A 547 -6.68 -10.52 41.56
CA GLU A 547 -7.95 -10.93 40.96
C GLU A 547 -7.78 -11.97 39.85
N VAL A 548 -6.80 -11.78 38.95
CA VAL A 548 -6.70 -12.57 37.71
C VAL A 548 -5.27 -12.98 37.33
N GLY A 549 -4.28 -12.68 38.16
CA GLY A 549 -2.91 -13.14 37.97
C GLY A 549 -2.74 -14.62 38.33
N ASN A 550 -1.91 -15.32 37.56
CA ASN A 550 -1.52 -16.71 37.83
C ASN A 550 -0.74 -16.82 39.16
N ASP A 551 0.04 -15.78 39.47
CA ASP A 551 0.69 -15.56 40.75
C ASP A 551 0.21 -14.25 41.36
N LYS A 552 -0.56 -14.35 42.44
CA LYS A 552 -1.29 -13.23 43.06
C LYS A 552 -0.38 -12.21 43.74
N THR A 553 0.85 -12.59 44.08
CA THR A 553 1.83 -11.73 44.76
C THR A 553 2.98 -11.31 43.84
N SER A 554 2.93 -11.71 42.57
CA SER A 554 3.95 -11.34 41.60
C SER A 554 3.98 -9.84 41.36
N VAL A 555 5.20 -9.32 41.19
CA VAL A 555 5.40 -7.94 40.74
C VAL A 555 5.15 -7.76 39.24
N GLY A 556 5.02 -8.85 38.46
CA GLY A 556 4.85 -8.83 37.00
C GLY A 556 6.16 -8.72 36.22
N CYS A 557 6.07 -8.47 34.91
CA CYS A 557 7.22 -8.36 33.98
C CYS A 557 7.13 -7.13 33.07
N GLU A 558 8.14 -6.96 32.22
CA GLU A 558 8.26 -5.90 31.21
C GLU A 558 7.16 -5.92 30.14
N LEU A 559 6.38 -7.01 30.04
CA LEU A 559 5.24 -7.11 29.13
C LEU A 559 3.93 -6.65 29.77
N CYS A 560 3.60 -7.21 30.94
CA CYS A 560 2.31 -6.93 31.57
C CYS A 560 2.26 -5.58 32.29
N LYS A 561 3.39 -5.09 32.84
CA LYS A 561 3.42 -3.78 33.51
C LYS A 561 3.01 -2.64 32.56
N PRO A 562 3.64 -2.45 31.39
CA PRO A 562 3.23 -1.38 30.48
C PRO A 562 1.84 -1.61 29.88
N ALA A 563 1.45 -2.87 29.65
CA ALA A 563 0.12 -3.19 29.13
C ALA A 563 -0.99 -2.82 30.12
N VAL A 564 -0.84 -3.18 31.40
CA VAL A 564 -1.79 -2.81 32.45
C VAL A 564 -1.76 -1.30 32.67
N ALA A 565 -0.60 -0.65 32.71
CA ALA A 565 -0.53 0.82 32.75
C ALA A 565 -1.27 1.49 31.59
N SER A 566 -1.13 0.98 30.38
CA SER A 566 -1.84 1.48 29.20
C SER A 566 -3.36 1.32 29.33
N ILE A 567 -3.84 0.17 29.82
CA ILE A 567 -5.27 -0.07 30.11
C ILE A 567 -5.78 0.94 31.13
N MET A 568 -5.06 1.11 32.24
CA MET A 568 -5.45 2.02 33.33
C MET A 568 -5.48 3.48 32.88
N ALA A 569 -4.48 3.91 32.11
CA ALA A 569 -4.43 5.27 31.58
C ALA A 569 -5.55 5.52 30.55
N SER A 570 -5.92 4.51 29.77
CA SER A 570 -7.02 4.60 28.79
C SER A 570 -8.41 4.49 29.43
N LEU A 571 -8.51 4.17 30.72
CA LEU A 571 -9.77 4.07 31.44
C LEU A 571 -10.00 5.22 32.43
N TRP A 572 -8.94 5.73 33.07
CA TRP A 572 -9.08 6.74 34.14
C TRP A 572 -8.17 7.95 34.00
N ASN A 573 -7.30 7.97 32.99
CA ASN A 573 -6.45 9.12 32.64
C ASN A 573 -5.75 9.79 33.84
N ARG A 574 -5.23 9.00 34.79
CA ARG A 574 -4.45 9.52 35.93
C ARG A 574 -3.03 9.85 35.52
N HIS A 575 -2.33 10.66 36.31
CA HIS A 575 -0.95 11.01 36.00
C HIS A 575 -0.06 9.77 36.03
N VAL A 576 0.64 9.52 34.93
CA VAL A 576 1.47 8.31 34.79
C VAL A 576 2.60 8.20 35.83
N MET A 577 2.98 9.32 36.48
CA MET A 577 3.98 9.39 37.54
C MET A 577 3.40 9.27 38.96
N ASP A 578 2.08 9.07 39.08
CA ASP A 578 1.43 8.76 40.34
C ASP A 578 2.03 7.50 41.00
N LYS A 579 1.95 7.45 42.33
CA LYS A 579 2.54 6.38 43.15
C LYS A 579 2.22 4.98 42.60
N THR A 580 0.96 4.70 42.24
CA THR A 580 0.51 3.36 41.81
C THR A 580 0.88 3.00 40.37
N THR A 581 1.21 3.97 39.51
CA THR A 581 1.44 3.76 38.07
C THR A 581 2.86 4.03 37.62
N TYR A 582 3.64 4.83 38.35
CA TYR A 582 5.01 5.21 38.00
C TYR A 582 5.92 4.00 37.76
N GLY A 583 5.83 2.99 38.64
CA GLY A 583 6.59 1.75 38.53
C GLY A 583 6.22 0.87 37.33
N LEU A 584 5.13 1.18 36.64
CA LEU A 584 4.64 0.41 35.49
C LEU A 584 5.05 1.01 34.16
N GLN A 585 5.50 2.26 34.16
CA GLN A 585 5.83 2.99 32.95
C GLN A 585 7.13 2.49 32.33
N ASP A 586 7.09 2.31 31.01
CA ASP A 586 8.30 2.06 30.23
C ASP A 586 9.16 3.34 30.12
N THR A 587 10.40 3.18 29.66
CA THR A 587 11.48 4.18 29.71
C THR A 587 11.07 5.63 29.40
N ASN A 588 10.22 5.84 28.39
CA ASN A 588 9.83 7.18 27.94
C ASN A 588 8.77 7.83 28.82
N ASP A 589 7.71 7.10 29.16
CA ASP A 589 6.62 7.60 30.00
C ASP A 589 7.05 7.76 31.46
N ARG A 590 8.09 7.03 31.90
CA ARG A 590 8.69 7.16 33.22
C ARG A 590 9.16 8.59 33.54
N PHE A 591 9.69 9.30 32.54
CA PHE A 591 10.22 10.67 32.72
C PHE A 591 9.60 11.68 31.76
N LEU A 592 8.42 11.36 31.23
CA LEU A 592 7.66 12.24 30.33
C LEU A 592 8.49 12.80 29.15
N GLY A 593 9.40 11.99 28.59
CA GLY A 593 10.33 12.40 27.54
C GLY A 593 10.92 11.22 26.78
N ASN A 594 11.18 11.36 25.47
CA ASN A 594 11.86 10.29 24.75
C ASN A 594 13.32 10.27 25.18
N ILE A 595 13.78 9.12 25.67
CA ILE A 595 15.18 8.96 26.04
C ILE A 595 16.06 8.95 24.77
N GLN A 596 17.23 9.57 24.86
CA GLN A 596 18.24 9.66 23.81
C GLN A 596 19.43 8.73 24.10
N ARG A 597 20.36 8.63 23.15
CA ARG A 597 21.47 7.66 23.19
C ARG A 597 22.43 7.83 24.36
N ASP A 598 22.52 9.03 24.90
CA ASP A 598 23.35 9.42 26.05
C ASP A 598 22.57 9.45 27.38
N GLY A 599 21.32 8.98 27.38
CA GLY A 599 20.44 9.06 28.55
C GLY A 599 19.83 10.44 28.79
N THR A 600 20.01 11.41 27.88
CA THR A 600 19.25 12.68 27.88
C THR A 600 17.86 12.48 27.29
N TYR A 601 17.04 13.52 27.25
CA TYR A 601 15.64 13.47 26.83
C TYR A 601 15.34 14.49 25.72
N SER A 602 14.29 14.20 24.95
CA SER A 602 13.71 15.17 24.01
C SER A 602 12.61 16.00 24.68
N VAL A 603 12.57 17.29 24.40
CA VAL A 603 11.48 18.22 24.76
C VAL A 603 10.78 18.64 23.47
N VAL A 604 9.47 18.43 23.41
CA VAL A 604 8.66 18.70 22.22
C VAL A 604 7.36 19.39 22.65
N PRO A 605 7.33 20.73 22.64
CA PRO A 605 6.12 21.49 22.92
C PRO A 605 5.02 21.21 21.88
N ARG A 606 3.76 21.32 22.31
CA ARG A 606 2.60 21.20 21.41
C ARG A 606 2.52 22.41 20.49
N VAL A 607 2.25 22.15 19.22
CA VAL A 607 1.97 23.14 18.18
C VAL A 607 0.80 22.58 17.35
N SER A 608 -0.42 22.80 17.84
CA SER A 608 -1.62 22.17 17.28
C SER A 608 -1.86 22.60 15.85
N GLY A 609 -2.06 21.63 14.95
CA GLY A 609 -2.20 21.88 13.51
C GLY A 609 -0.96 22.49 12.83
N GLY A 610 0.18 22.63 13.53
CA GLY A 610 1.36 23.34 13.04
C GLY A 610 1.28 24.86 13.14
N GLU A 611 0.28 25.42 13.83
CA GLU A 611 0.09 26.87 14.00
C GLU A 611 0.82 27.38 15.25
N ILE A 612 1.74 28.34 15.08
CA ILE A 612 2.57 28.89 16.16
C ILE A 612 2.70 30.42 16.04
N THR A 613 2.62 31.13 17.17
CA THR A 613 2.86 32.58 17.20
C THR A 613 4.35 32.91 17.24
N PRO A 614 4.77 34.11 16.79
CA PRO A 614 6.16 34.55 16.89
C PRO A 614 6.72 34.49 18.32
N GLU A 615 5.93 34.85 19.33
CA GLU A 615 6.35 34.87 20.74
C GLU A 615 6.67 33.47 21.25
N LYS A 616 5.82 32.48 20.92
CA LYS A 616 6.08 31.07 21.27
C LYS A 616 7.29 30.53 20.53
N LEU A 617 7.51 30.93 19.27
CA LEU A 617 8.70 30.55 18.52
C LEU A 617 9.99 31.11 19.14
N VAL A 618 9.96 32.37 19.61
CA VAL A 618 11.08 32.99 20.35
C VAL A 618 11.34 32.23 21.65
N ALA A 619 10.30 31.92 22.45
CA ALA A 619 10.44 31.18 23.69
C ALA A 619 11.13 29.82 23.50
N ILE A 620 10.75 29.06 22.46
CA ILE A 620 11.43 27.80 22.09
C ILE A 620 12.91 28.05 21.77
N GLY A 621 13.20 29.10 20.99
CA GLY A 621 14.57 29.46 20.62
C GLY A 621 15.44 29.86 21.81
N GLU A 622 14.88 30.58 22.78
CA GLU A 622 15.57 31.00 24.00
C GLU A 622 15.90 29.80 24.89
N VAL A 623 14.92 28.91 25.10
CA VAL A 623 15.12 27.65 25.83
C VAL A 623 16.18 26.80 25.13
N ALA A 624 16.06 26.59 23.82
CA ALA A 624 17.02 25.81 23.05
C ALA A 624 18.46 26.36 23.20
N ARG A 625 18.62 27.69 23.16
CA ARG A 625 19.92 28.36 23.35
C ARG A 625 20.43 28.21 24.79
N LYS A 626 19.58 28.43 25.80
CA LYS A 626 19.95 28.37 27.23
C LYS A 626 20.52 27.00 27.61
N TYR A 627 19.90 25.91 27.16
CA TYR A 627 20.35 24.54 27.47
C TYR A 627 21.17 23.89 26.36
N ASN A 628 21.51 24.64 25.31
CA ASN A 628 22.33 24.17 24.19
C ASN A 628 21.75 22.89 23.53
N LEU A 629 20.43 22.91 23.28
CA LEU A 629 19.67 21.78 22.76
C LEU A 629 19.77 21.71 21.24
N TYR A 630 19.93 20.50 20.71
CA TYR A 630 19.83 20.27 19.27
C TYR A 630 18.38 20.47 18.82
N THR A 631 18.18 21.28 17.79
CA THR A 631 16.85 21.65 17.29
C THR A 631 16.57 21.04 15.92
N LYS A 632 15.35 20.52 15.74
CA LYS A 632 14.92 19.91 14.48
C LYS A 632 13.42 20.08 14.24
N ILE A 633 13.05 20.51 13.03
CA ILE A 633 11.66 20.47 12.58
C ILE A 633 11.27 19.02 12.26
N THR A 634 10.12 18.59 12.76
CA THR A 634 9.58 17.24 12.56
C THR A 634 8.52 17.20 11.48
N GLY A 635 8.26 16.01 10.95
CA GLY A 635 7.16 15.77 10.01
C GLY A 635 5.76 15.94 10.63
N GLY A 636 5.65 16.20 11.94
CA GLY A 636 4.39 16.55 12.62
C GLY A 636 4.18 18.06 12.79
N GLN A 637 4.94 18.89 12.06
CA GLN A 637 4.89 20.36 12.16
C GLN A 637 5.24 20.90 13.55
N ARG A 638 6.24 20.28 14.20
CA ARG A 638 6.74 20.70 15.52
C ARG A 638 8.25 20.87 15.53
N ILE A 639 8.76 21.55 16.56
CA ILE A 639 10.19 21.71 16.82
C ILE A 639 10.58 20.76 17.96
N ASP A 640 11.43 19.78 17.67
CA ASP A 640 12.03 18.92 18.67
C ASP A 640 13.31 19.53 19.20
N LEU A 641 13.47 19.52 20.52
CA LEU A 641 14.67 19.91 21.25
C LEU A 641 15.30 18.64 21.87
N PHE A 642 16.54 18.31 21.51
CA PHE A 642 17.23 17.11 22.01
C PHE A 642 18.43 17.48 22.89
N GLY A 643 18.77 16.60 23.83
CA GLY A 643 19.91 16.78 24.74
C GLY A 643 19.56 17.32 26.12
N ALA A 644 18.27 17.38 26.47
CA ALA A 644 17.84 17.88 27.78
C ALA A 644 18.21 16.86 28.87
N LYS A 645 19.01 17.26 29.86
CA LYS A 645 19.39 16.36 30.96
C LYS A 645 18.18 16.14 31.88
N LYS A 646 18.14 14.99 32.57
CA LYS A 646 17.03 14.60 33.46
C LYS A 646 16.67 15.71 34.46
N GLN A 647 17.69 16.29 35.09
CA GLN A 647 17.57 17.35 36.09
C GLN A 647 17.17 18.72 35.53
N ASP A 648 17.35 18.95 34.22
CA ASP A 648 17.05 20.24 33.59
C ASP A 648 15.59 20.30 33.10
N LEU A 649 14.91 19.16 33.02
CA LEU A 649 13.58 19.04 32.41
C LEU A 649 12.51 19.93 33.07
N LEU A 650 12.51 20.03 34.41
CA LEU A 650 11.53 20.84 35.14
C LEU A 650 11.69 22.33 34.85
N ASP A 651 12.93 22.84 34.79
CA ASP A 651 13.20 24.25 34.48
C ASP A 651 12.90 24.56 33.00
N ILE A 652 13.22 23.64 32.09
CA ILE A 652 12.88 23.74 30.67
C ILE A 652 11.36 23.84 30.49
N TRP A 653 10.60 22.90 31.05
CA TRP A 653 9.14 22.91 30.93
C TRP A 653 8.50 24.05 31.71
N GLY A 654 9.08 24.49 32.84
CA GLY A 654 8.63 25.67 33.56
C GLY A 654 8.61 26.92 32.69
N GLN A 655 9.68 27.15 31.91
CA GLN A 655 9.75 28.27 30.97
C GLN A 655 8.76 28.12 29.80
N LEU A 656 8.61 26.92 29.25
CA LEU A 656 7.69 26.66 28.14
C LEU A 656 6.22 26.81 28.56
N VAL A 657 5.85 26.30 29.73
CA VAL A 657 4.51 26.44 30.32
C VAL A 657 4.23 27.91 30.65
N ALA A 658 5.20 28.64 31.20
CA ALA A 658 5.07 30.09 31.41
C ALA A 658 4.84 30.87 30.09
N ALA A 659 5.36 30.38 28.97
CA ALA A 659 5.10 30.92 27.63
C ALA A 659 3.77 30.42 27.02
N GLY A 660 2.93 29.74 27.78
CA GLY A 660 1.63 29.21 27.33
C GLY A 660 1.75 28.03 26.36
N MET A 661 2.80 27.22 26.50
CA MET A 661 2.96 25.97 25.77
C MET A 661 2.61 24.76 26.64
N GLU A 662 2.13 23.70 26.00
CA GLU A 662 1.79 22.44 26.65
C GLU A 662 2.68 21.31 26.13
N SER A 663 2.64 20.17 26.81
CA SER A 663 3.28 18.94 26.34
C SER A 663 2.71 18.48 25.00
N GLY A 664 3.59 18.32 24.02
CA GLY A 664 3.26 17.65 22.77
C GLY A 664 3.06 16.14 22.95
N HIS A 665 3.33 15.58 24.14
CA HIS A 665 3.27 14.14 24.42
C HIS A 665 4.02 13.34 23.36
N ALA A 666 5.22 13.79 22.95
CA ALA A 666 6.02 13.13 21.91
C ALA A 666 6.71 11.84 22.39
N TYR A 667 6.58 11.51 23.68
CA TYR A 667 7.11 10.30 24.34
C TYR A 667 6.09 9.18 24.52
N ALA A 668 4.87 9.55 24.88
CA ALA A 668 3.70 8.71 25.15
C ALA A 668 3.25 7.68 24.09
N LYS A 669 2.45 6.68 24.47
CA LYS A 669 1.58 5.99 23.51
C LYS A 669 0.21 6.69 23.51
N SER A 670 0.14 7.81 22.80
CA SER A 670 -1.03 8.70 22.73
C SER A 670 -1.14 9.35 21.35
N LEU A 671 -2.10 10.27 21.16
CA LEU A 671 -2.08 11.17 20.02
C LEU A 671 -0.77 12.00 20.02
N ARG A 672 -0.01 11.84 18.93
CA ARG A 672 1.27 12.52 18.72
C ARG A 672 1.12 13.87 18.04
N THR A 673 0.22 14.01 17.07
CA THR A 673 0.05 15.21 16.24
C THR A 673 -1.15 15.00 15.31
N VAL A 674 -1.82 16.09 14.95
CA VAL A 674 -2.70 16.16 13.78
C VAL A 674 -2.08 17.12 12.78
N LYS A 675 -1.42 16.59 11.76
CA LYS A 675 -0.78 17.40 10.71
C LYS A 675 -1.86 18.11 9.89
N SER A 676 -1.68 19.38 9.58
CA SER A 676 -2.61 20.13 8.73
C SER A 676 -1.90 20.74 7.52
N CYS A 677 -2.63 20.97 6.44
CA CYS A 677 -2.22 22.00 5.49
C CYS A 677 -2.91 23.33 5.82
N VAL A 678 -2.45 24.42 5.20
CA VAL A 678 -2.98 25.77 5.45
C VAL A 678 -4.44 25.96 5.01
N GLY A 679 -5.09 24.95 4.41
CA GLY A 679 -6.52 24.91 4.16
C GLY A 679 -7.07 26.06 3.34
N SER A 680 -8.38 26.31 3.47
CA SER A 680 -9.05 27.50 2.91
C SER A 680 -8.59 28.81 3.54
N THR A 681 -7.86 28.77 4.67
CA THR A 681 -7.30 29.95 5.34
C THR A 681 -6.29 30.69 4.46
N TRP A 682 -5.46 29.95 3.71
CA TRP A 682 -4.41 30.56 2.86
C TRP A 682 -4.25 29.94 1.48
N CYS A 683 -4.54 28.64 1.33
CA CYS A 683 -4.31 27.95 0.06
C CYS A 683 -5.44 28.28 -0.90
N ARG A 684 -5.10 28.78 -2.10
CA ARG A 684 -6.09 29.01 -3.18
C ARG A 684 -6.87 27.77 -3.64
N PHE A 685 -6.42 26.57 -3.24
CA PHE A 685 -7.09 25.30 -3.53
C PHE A 685 -7.81 24.73 -2.31
N GLY A 686 -7.74 25.38 -1.15
CA GLY A 686 -8.38 24.94 0.07
C GLY A 686 -9.90 25.03 -0.07
N ILE A 687 -10.56 23.87 0.01
CA ILE A 687 -12.02 23.74 0.00
C ILE A 687 -12.55 23.87 1.43
N GLY A 688 -11.91 23.20 2.39
CA GLY A 688 -12.28 23.22 3.80
C GLY A 688 -11.21 23.83 4.71
N ASP A 689 -11.64 24.29 5.88
CA ASP A 689 -10.76 24.74 6.96
C ASP A 689 -10.07 23.54 7.61
N SER A 690 -8.92 23.14 7.05
CA SER A 690 -8.13 22.05 7.60
C SER A 690 -7.34 22.42 8.85
N VAL A 691 -6.95 23.68 9.00
CA VAL A 691 -6.17 24.14 10.17
C VAL A 691 -7.08 24.10 11.40
N GLY A 692 -8.25 24.73 11.32
CA GLY A 692 -9.21 24.76 12.42
C GLY A 692 -9.76 23.39 12.76
N MET A 693 -9.97 22.50 11.77
CA MET A 693 -10.37 21.12 12.05
C MET A 693 -9.22 20.32 12.69
N ALA A 694 -7.97 20.46 12.22
CA ALA A 694 -6.82 19.79 12.83
C ALA A 694 -6.60 20.21 14.29
N ILE A 695 -6.70 21.52 14.58
CA ILE A 695 -6.59 22.05 15.95
C ILE A 695 -7.67 21.44 16.84
N ARG A 696 -8.95 21.43 16.40
CA ARG A 696 -10.05 20.83 17.17
C ARG A 696 -9.80 19.36 17.52
N LEU A 697 -9.31 18.57 16.56
CA LEU A 697 -9.02 17.16 16.79
C LEU A 697 -7.79 16.96 17.68
N GLU A 698 -6.76 17.79 17.52
CA GLU A 698 -5.56 17.71 18.35
C GLU A 698 -5.83 18.13 19.80
N GLU A 699 -6.65 19.16 20.01
CA GLU A 699 -7.10 19.62 21.33
C GLU A 699 -8.12 18.68 21.97
N ARG A 700 -8.95 17.98 21.16
CA ARG A 700 -9.86 16.96 21.70
C ARG A 700 -9.08 15.74 22.19
N TYR A 701 -8.22 15.16 21.36
CA TYR A 701 -7.56 13.89 21.67
C TYR A 701 -6.19 14.04 22.35
N LYS A 702 -5.84 15.23 22.84
CA LYS A 702 -4.60 15.40 23.61
C LYS A 702 -4.68 14.59 24.90
N SER A 703 -3.53 14.06 25.33
CA SER A 703 -3.37 13.13 26.46
C SER A 703 -4.05 11.75 26.31
N VAL A 704 -5.05 11.57 25.44
CA VAL A 704 -5.72 10.26 25.22
C VAL A 704 -4.68 9.17 24.92
N ARG A 705 -4.52 8.25 25.88
CA ARG A 705 -3.61 7.11 25.78
C ARG A 705 -4.25 5.99 25.00
N ALA A 706 -3.42 5.23 24.30
CA ALA A 706 -3.86 4.14 23.45
C ALA A 706 -2.83 2.99 23.43
N PRO A 707 -3.19 1.80 22.91
CA PRO A 707 -2.28 0.66 22.82
C PRO A 707 -0.98 0.98 22.10
N HIS A 708 -1.02 1.91 21.14
CA HIS A 708 0.15 2.49 20.51
C HIS A 708 -0.05 3.99 20.20
N LYS A 709 1.03 4.68 19.79
CA LYS A 709 0.97 6.08 19.34
C LYS A 709 0.06 6.24 18.10
N ILE A 710 -0.73 7.31 18.09
CA ILE A 710 -1.69 7.67 17.03
C ILE A 710 -1.23 8.97 16.37
N LYS A 711 -1.40 9.09 15.06
CA LYS A 711 -1.20 10.33 14.30
C LYS A 711 -2.45 10.62 13.46
N GLY A 712 -2.83 11.88 13.40
CA GLY A 712 -3.89 12.39 12.53
C GLY A 712 -3.33 13.23 11.38
N GLY A 713 -4.15 13.42 10.35
CA GLY A 713 -3.88 14.39 9.29
C GLY A 713 -5.17 15.01 8.73
N VAL A 714 -5.19 16.31 8.46
CA VAL A 714 -6.34 17.01 7.89
C VAL A 714 -5.88 17.83 6.70
N SER A 715 -6.38 17.49 5.51
CA SER A 715 -6.11 18.21 4.27
C SER A 715 -7.35 18.99 3.84
N GLY A 716 -7.16 20.26 3.51
CA GLY A 716 -8.23 21.15 3.04
C GLY A 716 -8.68 20.86 1.60
N CYS A 717 -8.03 19.95 0.86
CA CYS A 717 -8.45 19.49 -0.45
C CYS A 717 -7.75 18.17 -0.84
N VAL A 718 -8.12 17.63 -2.00
CA VAL A 718 -7.58 16.38 -2.57
C VAL A 718 -6.08 16.38 -2.90
N ARG A 719 -5.41 17.55 -2.87
CA ARG A 719 -3.94 17.64 -3.01
C ARG A 719 -3.19 17.12 -1.79
N GLU A 720 -3.90 16.91 -0.69
CA GLU A 720 -3.45 16.01 0.37
C GLU A 720 -2.15 16.43 1.08
N CYS A 721 -1.83 17.71 1.14
CA CYS A 721 -0.53 18.17 1.68
C CYS A 721 -0.28 17.79 3.16
N ALA A 722 -1.31 17.37 3.90
CA ALA A 722 -1.17 16.87 5.26
C ALA A 722 -0.81 15.36 5.35
N GLU A 723 -0.75 14.64 4.23
CA GLU A 723 -0.51 13.19 4.19
C GLU A 723 -1.50 12.39 5.06
N ALA A 724 -2.75 12.87 5.18
CA ALA A 724 -3.89 12.25 5.85
C ALA A 724 -4.04 10.74 5.58
N GLN A 725 -3.84 10.29 4.34
CA GLN A 725 -3.94 8.86 3.97
C GLN A 725 -2.75 8.02 4.46
N SER A 726 -1.70 8.62 5.04
CA SER A 726 -0.57 7.89 5.66
C SER A 726 -0.68 7.81 7.20
N LYS A 727 -1.75 8.35 7.78
CA LYS A 727 -1.93 8.51 9.22
C LYS A 727 -2.91 7.49 9.78
N ASP A 728 -2.90 7.32 11.11
CA ASP A 728 -3.77 6.36 11.79
C ASP A 728 -5.26 6.76 11.60
N PHE A 729 -5.55 8.06 11.50
CA PHE A 729 -6.78 8.62 10.91
C PHE A 729 -6.47 9.85 10.06
N GLY A 730 -7.27 10.10 9.03
CA GLY A 730 -7.06 11.19 8.07
C GLY A 730 -8.36 11.80 7.57
N LEU A 731 -8.38 13.11 7.37
CA LEU A 731 -9.51 13.84 6.80
C LEU A 731 -9.10 14.56 5.52
N ILE A 732 -9.92 14.46 4.48
CA ILE A 732 -9.75 15.25 3.25
C ILE A 732 -11.06 15.98 2.98
N ALA A 733 -11.00 17.31 2.96
CA ALA A 733 -12.18 18.14 2.70
C ALA A 733 -12.72 17.94 1.28
N THR A 734 -14.05 17.91 1.17
CA THR A 734 -14.84 17.94 -0.06
C THR A 734 -15.79 19.14 -0.01
N GLU A 735 -16.50 19.42 -1.10
CA GLU A 735 -17.52 20.47 -1.11
C GLU A 735 -18.70 20.19 -0.16
N LYS A 736 -18.87 18.93 0.26
CA LYS A 736 -19.99 18.48 1.10
C LYS A 736 -19.59 18.24 2.56
N GLY A 737 -18.30 18.27 2.89
CA GLY A 737 -17.82 17.94 4.23
C GLY A 737 -16.40 17.38 4.20
N PHE A 738 -16.18 16.24 4.87
CA PHE A 738 -14.90 15.55 4.91
C PHE A 738 -15.03 14.06 4.58
N ASN A 739 -14.09 13.55 3.79
CA ASN A 739 -13.86 12.11 3.69
C ASN A 739 -12.97 11.69 4.86
N ILE A 740 -13.41 10.67 5.61
CA ILE A 740 -12.70 10.10 6.75
C ILE A 740 -11.97 8.84 6.31
N PHE A 741 -10.66 8.81 6.49
CA PHE A 741 -9.78 7.68 6.22
C PHE A 741 -9.23 7.12 7.53
N VAL A 742 -9.11 5.81 7.64
CA VAL A 742 -8.62 5.13 8.86
C VAL A 742 -7.68 3.98 8.56
N GLY A 743 -6.86 3.59 9.54
CA GLY A 743 -6.01 2.40 9.42
C GLY A 743 -4.73 2.60 8.61
N GLY A 744 -4.24 3.84 8.46
CA GLY A 744 -2.95 4.12 7.82
C GLY A 744 -1.77 4.14 8.80
N ASN A 745 -0.54 4.02 8.30
CA ASN A 745 0.67 4.27 9.08
C ASN A 745 1.91 4.64 8.23
N GLY A 746 2.69 5.62 8.67
CA GLY A 746 4.04 5.90 8.12
C GLY A 746 5.16 5.17 8.88
N GLY A 747 5.09 3.83 8.98
CA GLY A 747 5.99 3.00 9.81
C GLY A 747 6.90 2.05 9.01
N ALA A 748 7.47 1.03 9.69
CA ALA A 748 8.34 0.03 9.08
C ALA A 748 7.68 -0.76 7.94
N LYS A 749 6.36 -1.00 8.07
CA LYS A 749 5.49 -1.45 6.99
C LYS A 749 4.45 -0.35 6.75
N PRO A 750 4.68 0.57 5.80
CA PRO A 750 3.75 1.65 5.52
C PRO A 750 2.45 1.10 4.93
N ARG A 751 1.32 1.67 5.34
CA ARG A 751 -0.02 1.30 4.88
C ARG A 751 -0.81 2.57 4.65
N HIS A 752 -1.48 2.65 3.50
CA HIS A 752 -2.44 3.72 3.26
C HIS A 752 -3.72 3.46 4.07
N ALA A 753 -4.25 4.52 4.68
CA ALA A 753 -5.55 4.53 5.30
C ALA A 753 -6.62 4.30 4.23
N GLU A 754 -7.69 3.62 4.63
CA GLU A 754 -8.81 3.27 3.76
C GLU A 754 -10.01 4.17 4.08
N LEU A 755 -10.84 4.43 3.07
CA LEU A 755 -12.00 5.32 3.21
C LEU A 755 -13.06 4.68 4.12
N LEU A 756 -13.24 5.24 5.31
CA LEU A 756 -14.26 4.80 6.26
C LEU A 756 -15.64 5.37 5.89
N ALA A 757 -15.71 6.69 5.71
CA ALA A 757 -16.94 7.42 5.43
C ALA A 757 -16.68 8.59 4.48
N LYS A 758 -17.63 8.87 3.58
CA LYS A 758 -17.51 9.89 2.53
C LYS A 758 -18.42 11.08 2.83
N ASP A 759 -17.98 12.28 2.46
CA ASP A 759 -18.78 13.52 2.49
C ASP A 759 -19.45 13.78 3.85
N VAL A 760 -18.73 13.48 4.94
CA VAL A 760 -19.23 13.59 6.31
C VAL A 760 -19.32 15.07 6.72
N PRO A 761 -20.48 15.56 7.17
CA PRO A 761 -20.61 16.92 7.68
C PRO A 761 -19.65 17.19 8.84
N PRO A 762 -19.07 18.40 8.99
CA PRO A 762 -18.10 18.70 10.04
C PRO A 762 -18.56 18.35 11.47
N ALA A 763 -19.86 18.43 11.77
CA ALA A 763 -20.43 18.08 13.06
C ALA A 763 -20.35 16.58 13.39
N GLU A 764 -20.36 15.71 12.37
CA GLU A 764 -20.37 14.25 12.51
C GLU A 764 -18.95 13.64 12.50
N VAL A 765 -17.93 14.44 12.16
CA VAL A 765 -16.53 13.98 12.10
C VAL A 765 -16.05 13.50 13.47
N VAL A 766 -16.31 14.28 14.51
CA VAL A 766 -15.84 13.98 15.88
C VAL A 766 -16.53 12.71 16.43
N PRO A 767 -17.88 12.57 16.40
CA PRO A 767 -18.55 11.33 16.80
C PRO A 767 -17.99 10.07 16.13
N ILE A 768 -17.76 10.11 14.81
CA ILE A 768 -17.21 8.95 14.08
C ILE A 768 -15.78 8.62 14.54
N LEU A 769 -14.93 9.63 14.73
CA LEU A 769 -13.56 9.43 15.21
C LEU A 769 -13.52 8.97 16.68
N ASP A 770 -14.42 9.45 17.53
CA ASP A 770 -14.54 8.99 18.92
C ASP A 770 -14.83 7.49 18.96
N ARG A 771 -15.83 7.03 18.19
CA ARG A 771 -16.17 5.61 18.05
C ARG A 771 -14.98 4.80 17.55
N TYR A 772 -14.32 5.25 16.49
CA TYR A 772 -13.17 4.58 15.89
C TYR A 772 -12.01 4.42 16.89
N LEU A 773 -11.59 5.52 17.51
CA LEU A 773 -10.46 5.53 18.44
C LEU A 773 -10.79 4.76 19.71
N MET A 774 -12.00 4.89 20.25
CA MET A 774 -12.39 4.17 21.46
C MET A 774 -12.52 2.67 21.20
N PHE A 775 -13.09 2.27 20.07
CA PHE A 775 -13.16 0.86 19.68
C PHE A 775 -11.76 0.26 19.49
N TYR A 776 -10.83 0.98 18.84
CA TYR A 776 -9.41 0.60 18.75
C TYR A 776 -8.76 0.44 20.13
N ILE A 777 -8.94 1.43 21.02
CA ILE A 777 -8.35 1.42 22.37
C ILE A 777 -8.84 0.20 23.18
N ARG A 778 -10.10 -0.21 23.01
CA ARG A 778 -10.67 -1.38 23.70
C ARG A 778 -10.20 -2.72 23.13
N THR A 779 -10.08 -2.82 21.82
CA THR A 779 -10.01 -4.13 21.14
C THR A 779 -8.65 -4.46 20.52
N ALA A 780 -7.73 -3.50 20.37
CA ALA A 780 -6.39 -3.80 19.88
C ALA A 780 -5.51 -4.49 20.93
N ASP A 781 -4.54 -5.29 20.48
CA ASP A 781 -3.51 -5.87 21.35
C ASP A 781 -2.45 -4.81 21.74
N LYS A 782 -1.61 -5.15 22.73
CA LYS A 782 -0.48 -4.33 23.18
C LYS A 782 0.42 -3.91 22.02
N LEU A 783 0.77 -2.63 21.98
CA LEU A 783 1.68 -2.05 20.97
C LEU A 783 1.23 -2.26 19.50
N GLN A 784 -0.03 -2.62 19.25
CA GLN A 784 -0.57 -2.82 17.90
C GLN A 784 -0.94 -1.47 17.28
N ARG A 785 -0.52 -1.21 16.03
CA ARG A 785 -0.93 -0.02 15.25
C ARG A 785 -2.34 -0.20 14.70
N THR A 786 -3.06 0.90 14.48
CA THR A 786 -4.43 0.87 13.96
C THR A 786 -4.54 0.11 12.63
N ALA A 787 -3.58 0.29 11.71
CA ALA A 787 -3.52 -0.46 10.44
C ALA A 787 -3.61 -1.98 10.65
N ARG A 788 -2.73 -2.52 11.50
CA ARG A 788 -2.66 -3.96 11.79
C ARG A 788 -3.85 -4.45 12.60
N TRP A 789 -4.47 -3.56 13.38
CA TRP A 789 -5.69 -3.84 14.10
C TRP A 789 -6.88 -3.98 13.14
N VAL A 790 -7.07 -3.05 12.21
CA VAL A 790 -8.13 -3.13 11.18
C VAL A 790 -7.99 -4.40 10.36
N GLU A 791 -6.77 -4.76 9.92
CA GLU A 791 -6.50 -6.01 9.20
C GLU A 791 -6.86 -7.27 10.01
N SER A 792 -6.73 -7.21 11.34
CA SER A 792 -7.04 -8.34 12.23
C SER A 792 -8.53 -8.48 12.57
N LEU A 793 -9.36 -7.48 12.25
CA LEU A 793 -10.80 -7.57 12.48
C LEU A 793 -11.43 -8.58 11.51
N PRO A 794 -12.41 -9.40 11.93
CA PRO A 794 -13.13 -10.28 11.03
C PRO A 794 -13.78 -9.48 9.90
N GLY A 795 -13.40 -9.68 8.64
CA GLY A 795 -13.92 -8.87 7.51
C GLY A 795 -13.31 -7.46 7.39
N GLY A 796 -12.28 -7.15 8.16
CA GLY A 796 -11.47 -5.93 8.03
C GLY A 796 -12.26 -4.63 8.18
N LEU A 797 -12.08 -3.71 7.24
CA LEU A 797 -12.75 -2.41 7.23
C LEU A 797 -14.28 -2.54 7.19
N LYS A 798 -14.83 -3.55 6.52
CA LYS A 798 -16.28 -3.73 6.38
C LYS A 798 -16.94 -3.95 7.75
N TYR A 799 -16.38 -4.84 8.57
CA TYR A 799 -16.87 -5.04 9.92
C TYR A 799 -16.71 -3.80 10.79
N LEU A 800 -15.60 -3.07 10.63
CA LEU A 800 -15.44 -1.80 11.32
C LEU A 800 -16.56 -0.82 10.97
N GLN A 801 -16.92 -0.69 9.69
CA GLN A 801 -18.03 0.16 9.22
C GLN A 801 -19.37 -0.26 9.85
N GLU A 802 -19.69 -1.56 9.84
CA GLU A 802 -20.90 -2.09 10.47
C GLU A 802 -20.96 -1.73 11.97
N VAL A 803 -19.83 -1.79 12.68
CA VAL A 803 -19.79 -1.47 14.12
C VAL A 803 -19.91 0.03 14.39
N ILE A 804 -19.18 0.90 13.67
CA ILE A 804 -19.06 2.33 14.05
C ILE A 804 -19.96 3.28 13.26
N LEU A 805 -20.43 2.88 12.07
CA LEU A 805 -21.35 3.67 11.25
C LEU A 805 -22.78 3.18 11.38
N GLU A 806 -22.99 1.86 11.45
CA GLU A 806 -24.33 1.25 11.51
C GLU A 806 -24.74 0.83 12.94
N ASP A 807 -23.85 1.04 13.91
CA ASP A 807 -24.03 0.64 15.32
C ASP A 807 -24.52 -0.81 15.49
N LYS A 808 -23.99 -1.74 14.69
CA LYS A 808 -24.40 -3.15 14.67
C LYS A 808 -24.34 -3.83 16.05
N LEU A 809 -23.52 -3.34 16.96
CA LEU A 809 -23.39 -3.86 18.33
C LEU A 809 -24.19 -3.06 19.39
N GLY A 810 -24.78 -1.92 19.04
CA GLY A 810 -25.50 -1.04 19.97
C GLY A 810 -24.60 -0.38 21.03
N ILE A 811 -23.34 -0.09 20.70
CA ILE A 811 -22.33 0.41 21.65
C ILE A 811 -21.82 1.82 21.33
N CYS A 812 -22.20 2.42 20.19
CA CYS A 812 -21.63 3.69 19.75
C CYS A 812 -21.79 4.81 20.79
N ALA A 813 -22.98 4.96 21.37
CA ALA A 813 -23.22 5.95 22.42
C ALA A 813 -22.33 5.72 23.67
N SER A 814 -22.07 4.45 24.03
CA SER A 814 -21.17 4.12 25.14
C SER A 814 -19.70 4.42 24.81
N LEU A 815 -19.29 4.21 23.56
CA LEU A 815 -17.94 4.56 23.10
C LEU A 815 -17.70 6.07 23.11
N GLU A 816 -18.68 6.85 22.66
CA GLU A 816 -18.64 8.31 22.70
C GLU A 816 -18.60 8.83 24.14
N ALA A 817 -19.45 8.31 25.03
CA ALA A 817 -19.45 8.71 26.44
C ALA A 817 -18.10 8.41 27.13
N GLN A 818 -17.51 7.25 26.87
CA GLN A 818 -16.19 6.90 27.40
C GLN A 818 -15.09 7.82 26.86
N MET A 819 -15.12 8.14 25.56
CA MET A 819 -14.18 9.11 24.99
C MET A 819 -14.35 10.47 25.64
N GLN A 820 -15.60 10.92 25.86
CA GLN A 820 -15.89 12.19 26.50
C GLN A 820 -15.34 12.26 27.93
N GLU A 821 -15.46 11.20 28.74
CA GLU A 821 -14.82 11.11 30.07
C GLU A 821 -13.29 11.28 30.00
N LEU A 822 -12.64 10.71 28.98
CA LEU A 822 -11.19 10.87 28.78
C LEU A 822 -10.80 12.30 28.35
N VAL A 823 -11.61 12.92 27.50
CA VAL A 823 -11.41 14.30 27.05
C VAL A 823 -11.58 15.27 28.22
N ASP A 824 -12.62 15.10 29.03
CA ASP A 824 -12.94 15.98 30.17
C ASP A 824 -11.94 15.84 31.32
N SER A 825 -11.21 14.72 31.40
CA SER A 825 -10.18 14.47 32.41
C SER A 825 -8.79 15.00 32.03
N PHE A 826 -8.67 15.76 30.94
CA PHE A 826 -7.37 16.31 30.52
C PHE A 826 -6.72 17.22 31.58
N PHE A 827 -5.41 17.02 31.76
CA PHE A 827 -4.49 17.96 32.39
C PHE A 827 -3.13 17.87 31.69
N ASP A 828 -2.30 18.92 31.81
CA ASP A 828 -0.93 18.89 31.31
C ASP A 828 0.00 18.19 32.32
N GLU A 829 0.57 17.04 31.93
CA GLU A 829 1.44 16.23 32.79
C GLU A 829 2.68 17.00 33.28
N TRP A 830 3.20 17.94 32.49
CA TRP A 830 4.39 18.71 32.88
C TRP A 830 4.04 19.85 33.85
N ALA A 831 2.94 20.56 33.63
CA ALA A 831 2.44 21.54 34.58
C ALA A 831 2.17 20.91 35.95
N GLU A 832 1.59 19.70 35.96
CA GLU A 832 1.38 18.95 37.20
C GLU A 832 2.69 18.49 37.84
N ALA A 833 3.63 17.96 37.04
CA ALA A 833 4.95 17.56 37.53
C ALA A 833 5.74 18.72 38.16
N ILE A 834 5.60 19.94 37.63
CA ILE A 834 6.22 21.16 38.16
C ILE A 834 5.57 21.58 39.48
N ARG A 835 4.23 21.52 39.56
CA ARG A 835 3.48 21.96 40.74
C ARG A 835 3.58 20.99 41.92
N THR A 836 3.79 19.70 41.65
CA THR A 836 3.74 18.64 42.67
C THR A 836 5.13 18.24 43.15
N PRO A 837 5.56 18.60 44.39
CA PRO A 837 6.92 18.38 44.87
C PRO A 837 7.37 16.91 44.86
N ALA A 838 6.45 15.99 45.14
CA ALA A 838 6.72 14.55 45.13
C ALA A 838 7.05 14.01 43.71
N ILE A 839 6.48 14.62 42.66
CA ILE A 839 6.81 14.28 41.27
C ILE A 839 8.11 14.97 40.87
N ALA A 840 8.26 16.26 41.18
CA ALA A 840 9.46 17.03 40.90
C ALA A 840 10.75 16.40 41.45
N ALA A 841 10.69 15.81 42.66
CA ALA A 841 11.82 15.14 43.29
C ALA A 841 12.40 13.95 42.47
N LYS A 842 11.60 13.36 41.56
CA LYS A 842 12.01 12.20 40.74
C LYS A 842 12.98 12.55 39.60
N PHE A 843 13.18 13.84 39.30
CA PHE A 843 14.02 14.29 38.17
C PHE A 843 15.49 14.50 38.53
N ARG A 844 15.92 14.20 39.76
CA ARG A 844 17.34 14.30 40.16
C ARG A 844 18.19 13.23 39.46
N GLN A 845 19.44 13.57 39.14
CA GLN A 845 20.39 12.59 38.59
C GLN A 845 20.80 11.55 39.64
N PHE A 846 21.24 12.03 40.81
CA PHE A 846 21.63 11.20 41.94
C PHE A 846 20.74 11.50 43.14
N ASN A 847 20.46 10.47 43.94
CA ASN A 847 19.57 10.56 45.09
C ASN A 847 20.32 10.89 46.39
N ASN A 848 21.64 10.69 46.43
CA ASN A 848 22.48 10.93 47.60
C ASN A 848 23.30 12.23 47.53
N THR A 849 23.33 12.94 46.40
CA THR A 849 24.10 14.17 46.22
C THR A 849 23.45 15.09 45.17
N PRO A 850 23.55 16.43 45.31
CA PRO A 850 23.11 17.37 44.27
C PRO A 850 24.08 17.47 43.09
N GLU A 851 25.24 16.83 43.15
CA GLU A 851 26.21 16.83 42.04
C GLU A 851 25.62 16.26 40.75
N THR A 852 26.25 16.58 39.63
CA THR A 852 25.90 16.01 38.32
C THR A 852 27.14 15.53 37.60
N THR A 853 26.98 14.52 36.75
CA THR A 853 28.08 13.92 35.98
C THR A 853 27.63 13.65 34.54
N PRO A 854 28.40 14.01 33.50
CA PRO A 854 28.10 13.61 32.13
C PRO A 854 28.18 12.09 31.94
N ASN A 855 27.23 11.51 31.20
CA ASN A 855 27.23 10.07 30.90
C ASN A 855 27.89 9.70 29.55
N MET A 856 28.15 10.71 28.71
CA MET A 856 28.72 10.56 27.36
C MET A 856 29.35 11.89 26.93
N GLU A 857 30.38 11.83 26.09
CA GLU A 857 30.93 13.04 25.45
C GLU A 857 30.02 13.56 24.32
N VAL A 858 30.03 14.88 24.14
CA VAL A 858 29.30 15.55 23.06
C VAL A 858 30.24 15.97 21.93
N GLU A 859 29.75 15.93 20.71
CA GLU A 859 30.47 16.41 19.54
C GLU A 859 29.67 17.43 18.73
N SER A 860 30.38 18.24 17.95
CA SER A 860 29.78 19.26 17.10
C SER A 860 29.51 18.71 15.71
N ASP A 861 28.27 18.84 15.24
CA ASP A 861 27.84 18.39 13.91
C ASP A 861 26.85 19.39 13.32
N ARG A 862 27.11 19.88 12.10
CA ARG A 862 26.33 20.92 11.40
C ARG A 862 26.01 22.14 12.29
N GLY A 863 26.99 22.60 13.08
CA GLY A 863 26.86 23.77 13.97
C GLY A 863 25.97 23.56 15.21
N GLN A 864 25.53 22.33 15.48
CA GLN A 864 24.81 21.95 16.70
C GLN A 864 25.60 20.90 17.49
N LYS A 865 25.23 20.66 18.74
CA LYS A 865 25.81 19.60 19.58
C LYS A 865 24.99 18.32 19.47
N ARG A 866 25.64 17.17 19.46
CA ARG A 866 24.99 15.86 19.57
C ARG A 866 25.84 14.90 20.41
N PRO A 867 25.28 13.81 20.92
CA PRO A 867 26.06 12.76 21.57
C PRO A 867 27.09 12.14 20.61
N ALA A 868 28.19 11.65 21.17
CA ALA A 868 29.11 10.76 20.46
C ALA A 868 28.38 9.52 19.93
N PHE A 869 28.89 8.92 18.87
CA PHE A 869 28.34 7.65 18.36
C PHE A 869 28.60 6.52 19.36
N TRP A 870 27.63 5.61 19.51
CA TRP A 870 27.84 4.39 20.28
C TRP A 870 28.95 3.54 19.69
N VAL A 871 29.76 2.93 20.55
CA VAL A 871 30.72 1.90 20.15
C VAL A 871 30.02 0.64 19.64
N GLY A 872 30.67 -0.06 18.71
CA GLY A 872 30.15 -1.30 18.10
C GLY A 872 30.00 -2.42 19.13
N ASP A 873 31.04 -2.66 19.91
CA ASP A 873 31.12 -3.78 20.86
C ASP A 873 30.54 -3.45 22.24
N ALA A 874 30.01 -4.47 22.91
CA ALA A 874 29.60 -4.40 24.31
C ALA A 874 30.82 -4.57 25.24
N ALA A 875 30.74 -4.04 26.46
CA ALA A 875 31.71 -4.35 27.50
C ALA A 875 31.45 -5.78 28.00
N THR A 876 32.29 -6.73 27.59
CA THR A 876 32.17 -8.15 27.98
C THR A 876 33.08 -8.52 29.15
N ASP A 877 33.60 -7.54 29.87
CA ASP A 877 34.35 -7.74 31.10
C ASP A 877 33.53 -8.55 32.11
N ASP A 878 34.22 -9.37 32.89
CA ASP A 878 33.60 -10.17 33.94
C ASP A 878 33.27 -9.27 35.16
N PHE A 879 32.14 -8.57 35.07
CA PHE A 879 31.63 -7.71 36.13
C PHE A 879 31.09 -8.52 37.31
N GLN A 880 30.56 -9.73 37.08
CA GLN A 880 30.06 -10.63 38.13
C GLN A 880 31.19 -11.14 39.04
N GLY A 881 32.33 -11.51 38.46
CA GLY A 881 33.51 -11.96 39.20
C GLY A 881 34.34 -10.85 39.84
N LEU A 882 33.95 -9.58 39.71
CA LEU A 882 34.64 -8.47 40.40
C LEU A 882 34.62 -8.63 41.92
N LYS A 883 33.58 -9.26 42.48
CA LYS A 883 33.46 -9.55 43.92
C LYS A 883 34.65 -10.34 44.48
N ASP A 884 35.30 -11.15 43.65
CA ASP A 884 36.43 -12.01 44.02
C ASP A 884 37.80 -11.32 43.79
N LYS A 885 37.80 -10.09 43.24
CA LYS A 885 39.00 -9.34 42.81
C LYS A 885 39.32 -8.12 43.69
N TRP A 886 38.43 -7.76 44.61
CA TRP A 886 38.64 -6.64 45.52
C TRP A 886 39.72 -6.94 46.57
N SER A 887 40.63 -5.99 46.85
CA SER A 887 41.67 -6.20 47.86
C SER A 887 41.10 -6.31 49.28
N MET A 888 40.06 -5.52 49.56
CA MET A 888 39.26 -5.54 50.78
C MET A 888 37.87 -4.99 50.49
N THR A 889 36.92 -5.23 51.39
CA THR A 889 35.60 -4.58 51.33
C THR A 889 35.17 -4.13 52.72
N ALA A 890 34.49 -2.98 52.79
CA ALA A 890 33.95 -2.40 54.01
C ALA A 890 32.47 -2.05 53.81
N TRP A 891 31.70 -2.04 54.90
CA TRP A 891 30.32 -1.58 54.89
C TRP A 891 30.28 -0.05 54.94
N GLU A 892 29.78 0.55 53.87
CA GLU A 892 29.74 2.00 53.67
C GLU A 892 28.30 2.52 53.63
N PRO A 893 27.96 3.59 54.36
CA PRO A 893 26.64 4.20 54.29
C PRO A 893 26.46 4.92 52.95
N ILE A 894 25.31 4.74 52.29
CA ILE A 894 25.07 5.29 50.95
C ILE A 894 23.87 6.23 50.84
N ILE A 895 22.77 5.95 51.55
CA ILE A 895 21.53 6.73 51.52
C ILE A 895 20.65 6.36 52.73
N GLU A 896 19.79 7.28 53.16
CA GLU A 896 18.80 6.99 54.20
C GLU A 896 17.76 5.95 53.73
N THR A 897 17.37 5.05 54.63
CA THR A 897 16.36 4.02 54.35
C THR A 897 14.96 4.59 54.13
N SER A 898 14.67 5.76 54.72
CA SER A 898 13.43 6.53 54.56
C SER A 898 13.12 6.88 53.10
N TYR A 899 14.13 6.99 52.23
CA TYR A 899 13.95 7.21 50.80
C TYR A 899 13.13 6.09 50.13
N PHE A 900 13.20 4.87 50.67
CA PHE A 900 12.51 3.69 50.14
C PHE A 900 11.18 3.40 50.85
N ASP A 901 10.65 4.33 51.65
CA ASP A 901 9.38 4.14 52.34
C ASP A 901 8.23 3.92 51.35
N GLY A 902 7.42 2.89 51.62
CA GLY A 902 6.33 2.47 50.75
C GLY A 902 6.76 1.72 49.49
N ALA A 903 8.05 1.38 49.32
CA ALA A 903 8.51 0.59 48.17
C ALA A 903 7.79 -0.75 48.03
N ASP A 904 7.46 -1.38 49.16
CA ASP A 904 6.89 -2.72 49.20
C ASP A 904 5.40 -2.76 48.80
N GLU A 905 4.76 -1.59 48.71
CA GLU A 905 3.41 -1.41 48.13
C GLU A 905 3.45 -1.27 46.61
N LEU A 906 4.64 -1.10 46.03
CA LEU A 906 4.84 -0.76 44.63
C LEU A 906 5.34 -1.96 43.82
N PRO A 907 4.73 -2.24 42.65
CA PRO A 907 5.12 -3.36 41.82
C PRO A 907 6.54 -3.23 41.26
N ASN A 908 7.18 -2.06 41.28
CA ASN A 908 8.54 -1.88 40.80
C ASN A 908 9.52 -1.54 41.92
N GLY A 909 9.06 -1.62 43.17
CA GLY A 909 9.79 -1.08 44.31
C GLY A 909 10.03 0.42 44.19
N ILE A 910 11.03 0.89 44.93
CA ILE A 910 11.66 2.20 44.75
C ILE A 910 13.13 1.98 44.39
N SER A 911 13.64 2.77 43.45
CA SER A 911 15.03 2.73 43.02
C SER A 911 15.74 4.06 43.28
N ALA A 912 17.06 3.98 43.48
CA ALA A 912 17.96 5.11 43.66
C ALA A 912 19.20 4.98 42.77
N THR A 913 19.65 6.10 42.22
CA THR A 913 20.98 6.22 41.60
C THR A 913 21.91 6.88 42.60
N ILE A 914 23.02 6.21 42.92
CA ILE A 914 23.98 6.63 43.95
C ILE A 914 25.30 6.99 43.27
N LYS A 915 25.86 8.15 43.62
CA LYS A 915 27.22 8.52 43.24
C LYS A 915 28.20 8.23 44.37
N ARG A 916 29.31 7.55 44.07
CA ARG A 916 30.43 7.30 44.98
C ARG A 916 31.74 7.45 44.20
N GLY A 917 32.52 8.48 44.50
CA GLY A 917 33.69 8.83 43.68
C GLY A 917 33.27 9.16 42.24
N ASP A 918 33.93 8.54 41.28
CA ASP A 918 33.58 8.58 39.84
C ASP A 918 32.55 7.49 39.45
N THR A 919 32.25 6.54 40.34
CA THR A 919 31.35 5.41 40.09
C THR A 919 29.88 5.74 40.37
N GLN A 920 29.00 5.19 39.51
CA GLN A 920 27.55 5.24 39.69
C GLN A 920 27.01 3.85 40.04
N LEU A 921 26.25 3.76 41.12
CA LEU A 921 25.59 2.55 41.59
C LEU A 921 24.07 2.68 41.49
N ALA A 922 23.40 1.54 41.43
CA ALA A 922 21.96 1.43 41.37
C ALA A 922 21.48 0.62 42.57
N VAL A 923 20.44 1.10 43.25
CA VAL A 923 19.88 0.45 44.43
C VAL A 923 18.38 0.34 44.28
N TRP A 924 17.80 -0.78 44.72
CA TRP A 924 16.37 -1.02 44.74
C TRP A 924 15.93 -1.57 46.11
N ARG A 925 14.72 -1.21 46.53
CA ARG A 925 13.97 -1.96 47.55
C ARG A 925 12.75 -2.58 46.90
N ILE A 926 12.65 -3.91 46.92
CA ILE A 926 11.58 -4.67 46.28
C ILE A 926 11.14 -5.79 47.23
N GLN A 927 9.86 -5.83 47.60
CA GLN A 927 9.29 -6.86 48.47
C GLN A 927 10.09 -7.09 49.77
N GLY A 928 10.56 -6.02 50.41
CA GLY A 928 11.29 -6.04 51.67
C GLY A 928 12.80 -6.29 51.53
N VAL A 929 13.29 -6.57 50.31
CA VAL A 929 14.70 -6.88 50.06
C VAL A 929 15.39 -5.72 49.34
N TYR A 930 16.59 -5.36 49.79
CA TYR A 930 17.46 -4.39 49.12
C TYR A 930 18.40 -5.09 48.15
N TYR A 931 18.45 -4.58 46.92
CA TYR A 931 19.41 -5.01 45.90
C TYR A 931 20.30 -3.84 45.49
N ALA A 932 21.58 -4.10 45.23
CA ALA A 932 22.50 -3.09 44.73
C ALA A 932 23.38 -3.63 43.61
N THR A 933 23.56 -2.83 42.56
CA THR A 933 24.38 -3.16 41.39
C THR A 933 25.17 -1.96 40.90
N GLN A 934 26.05 -2.16 39.92
CA GLN A 934 26.52 -1.04 39.09
C GLN A 934 25.34 -0.37 38.36
N GLN A 935 25.44 0.93 38.06
CA GLN A 935 24.42 1.65 37.28
C GLN A 935 24.56 1.46 35.77
N MET A 936 25.77 1.13 35.30
CA MET A 936 26.09 0.98 33.88
C MET A 936 25.55 -0.34 33.31
N CYS A 937 24.76 -0.24 32.25
CA CYS A 937 24.47 -1.37 31.37
C CYS A 937 25.68 -1.62 30.44
N PRO A 938 26.31 -2.81 30.46
CA PRO A 938 27.51 -3.11 29.69
C PRO A 938 27.30 -3.12 28.16
N HIS A 939 26.07 -3.33 27.68
CA HIS A 939 25.78 -3.49 26.25
C HIS A 939 26.22 -2.30 25.39
N LYS A 940 25.93 -1.06 25.81
CA LYS A 940 26.41 0.18 25.17
C LYS A 940 26.98 1.18 26.18
N ARG A 941 27.41 0.67 27.34
CA ARG A 941 28.00 1.44 28.45
C ARG A 941 27.11 2.61 28.89
N ALA A 942 25.82 2.34 29.04
CA ALA A 942 24.82 3.36 29.36
C ALA A 942 24.46 3.33 30.86
N PHE A 943 24.57 4.47 31.54
CA PHE A 943 24.37 4.61 33.00
C PHE A 943 22.89 4.83 33.38
N ILE A 944 22.09 3.78 33.27
CA ILE A 944 20.61 3.88 33.31
C ILE A 944 19.89 2.76 34.06
N LEU A 945 20.57 1.81 34.71
CA LEU A 945 19.92 0.59 35.21
C LEU A 945 18.84 0.86 36.26
N SER A 946 19.06 1.79 37.20
CA SER A 946 18.07 2.19 38.22
C SER A 946 16.72 2.63 37.64
N ASP A 947 16.68 3.05 36.38
CA ASP A 947 15.49 3.54 35.70
C ASP A 947 14.71 2.41 34.99
N GLY A 948 15.20 1.17 35.09
CA GLY A 948 14.62 -0.01 34.45
C GLY A 948 13.34 -0.52 35.09
N LEU A 949 12.57 -1.26 34.28
CA LEU A 949 11.46 -2.07 34.78
C LEU A 949 12.02 -3.29 35.50
N VAL A 950 11.50 -3.54 36.70
CA VAL A 950 11.81 -4.76 37.45
C VAL A 950 10.88 -5.86 36.97
N GLY A 951 11.38 -7.07 36.74
CA GLY A 951 10.56 -8.23 36.41
C GLY A 951 10.81 -9.38 37.37
N GLN A 952 9.82 -10.27 37.48
CA GLN A 952 9.94 -11.51 38.23
C GLN A 952 9.26 -12.66 37.46
N GLU A 953 9.81 -13.87 37.55
CA GLU A 953 9.18 -15.05 36.96
C GLU A 953 7.98 -15.43 37.83
N PRO A 954 6.89 -15.99 37.26
CA PRO A 954 5.80 -16.49 38.09
C PRO A 954 6.30 -17.59 39.02
N CYS A 955 5.79 -17.63 40.26
CA CYS A 955 6.05 -18.76 41.16
C CYS A 955 5.51 -20.06 40.55
N ASP A 956 6.40 -21.02 40.29
CA ASP A 956 6.08 -22.28 39.61
C ASP A 956 5.46 -23.28 40.60
N LYS A 957 4.13 -23.19 40.83
CA LYS A 957 3.42 -24.05 41.80
C LYS A 957 3.52 -25.56 41.53
N LYS A 958 3.96 -25.97 40.33
CA LYS A 958 4.10 -27.38 39.95
C LYS A 958 5.43 -28.03 40.35
N LYS A 959 6.43 -27.26 40.84
CA LYS A 959 7.78 -27.77 41.13
C LYS A 959 8.15 -27.95 42.60
N SER A 960 7.24 -27.70 43.54
CA SER A 960 7.60 -27.76 44.97
C SER A 960 6.43 -28.22 45.84
N THR A 961 6.36 -29.52 46.09
CA THR A 961 5.74 -30.05 47.31
C THR A 961 6.74 -30.19 48.46
N ASP A 962 8.04 -29.97 48.22
CA ASP A 962 9.11 -30.19 49.21
C ASP A 962 10.20 -29.09 49.27
N ALA A 963 10.07 -27.97 48.56
CA ALA A 963 11.00 -26.85 48.75
C ALA A 963 10.46 -25.88 49.82
N PRO A 964 11.32 -25.36 50.73
CA PRO A 964 10.89 -24.39 51.75
C PRO A 964 10.20 -23.20 51.09
N GLU A 965 9.22 -22.62 51.78
CA GLU A 965 8.37 -21.47 51.35
C GLU A 965 9.15 -20.21 50.89
N ASP A 966 10.49 -20.24 50.92
CA ASP A 966 11.39 -19.11 50.75
C ASP A 966 12.20 -19.09 49.44
N THR A 967 11.97 -20.02 48.50
CA THR A 967 12.68 -20.00 47.20
C THR A 967 12.03 -19.05 46.19
N LYS A 968 11.82 -17.79 46.57
CA LYS A 968 11.45 -16.73 45.61
C LYS A 968 12.62 -16.48 44.67
N THR A 969 12.39 -16.60 43.37
CA THR A 969 13.37 -16.23 42.36
C THR A 969 13.69 -14.74 42.46
N SER A 970 14.99 -14.43 42.39
CA SER A 970 15.49 -13.05 42.38
C SER A 970 14.86 -12.26 41.23
N PRO A 971 14.41 -11.01 41.48
CA PRO A 971 13.95 -10.14 40.40
C PRO A 971 15.09 -9.78 39.45
N TRP A 972 14.75 -9.42 38.21
CA TRP A 972 15.69 -8.79 37.28
C TRP A 972 15.31 -7.35 37.02
N VAL A 973 16.29 -6.57 36.57
CA VAL A 973 16.05 -5.26 35.96
C VAL A 973 16.23 -5.35 34.45
N SER A 974 15.25 -4.85 33.70
CA SER A 974 15.33 -4.70 32.25
C SER A 974 15.93 -3.33 31.91
N CYS A 975 17.07 -3.33 31.24
CA CYS A 975 17.76 -2.11 30.80
C CYS A 975 16.82 -1.20 29.98
N PRO A 976 16.60 0.06 30.40
CA PRO A 976 15.78 1.04 29.69
C PRO A 976 16.06 1.21 28.20
N HIS A 977 17.32 1.16 27.78
CA HIS A 977 17.73 1.37 26.40
C HIS A 977 17.69 0.11 25.53
N HIS A 978 18.10 -1.03 26.09
CA HIS A 978 18.47 -2.21 25.31
C HIS A 978 17.68 -3.47 25.66
N LYS A 979 16.78 -3.38 26.64
CA LYS A 979 15.92 -4.49 27.11
C LYS A 979 16.72 -5.77 27.42
N ARG A 980 17.92 -5.60 27.96
CA ARG A 980 18.75 -6.66 28.55
C ARG A 980 18.30 -6.87 29.99
N ASN A 981 17.99 -8.10 30.36
CA ASN A 981 17.42 -8.45 31.66
C ASN A 981 18.53 -8.97 32.58
N PHE A 982 18.94 -8.17 33.57
CA PHE A 982 20.00 -8.52 34.52
C PHE A 982 19.41 -8.92 35.86
N ASP A 983 19.76 -10.11 36.35
CA ASP A 983 19.35 -10.61 37.66
C ASP A 983 19.95 -9.74 38.77
N LEU A 984 19.13 -9.22 39.67
CA LEU A 984 19.56 -8.30 40.73
C LEU A 984 20.31 -9.00 41.86
N GLY A 985 20.19 -10.32 41.99
CA GLY A 985 20.83 -11.10 43.04
C GLY A 985 22.24 -11.52 42.66
N ASN A 986 22.43 -12.00 41.43
CA ASN A 986 23.72 -12.53 40.98
C ASN A 986 24.40 -11.75 39.85
N GLY A 987 23.71 -10.80 39.19
CA GLY A 987 24.26 -9.96 38.13
C GLY A 987 24.32 -10.59 36.75
N SER A 988 23.87 -11.84 36.56
CA SER A 988 23.84 -12.48 35.24
C SER A 988 22.77 -11.88 34.33
N CYS A 989 23.05 -11.82 33.02
CA CYS A 989 22.07 -11.37 32.04
C CYS A 989 21.28 -12.55 31.46
N LYS A 990 19.97 -12.62 31.77
CA LYS A 990 19.06 -13.68 31.30
C LYS A 990 18.89 -13.71 29.78
N THR A 991 19.08 -12.57 29.11
CA THR A 991 18.90 -12.42 27.65
C THR A 991 20.21 -12.53 26.85
N ASP A 992 21.36 -12.47 27.53
CA ASP A 992 22.67 -12.45 26.89
C ASP A 992 23.78 -12.94 27.83
N GLU A 993 24.13 -14.22 27.75
CA GLU A 993 25.06 -14.88 28.68
C GLU A 993 26.48 -14.27 28.68
N LYS A 994 26.84 -13.52 27.62
CA LYS A 994 28.13 -12.80 27.53
C LYS A 994 28.18 -11.53 28.38
N LEU A 995 27.04 -11.08 28.90
CA LEU A 995 26.93 -9.85 29.68
C LEU A 995 26.64 -10.18 31.15
N SER A 996 27.30 -9.44 32.03
CA SER A 996 27.01 -9.47 33.46
C SER A 996 27.16 -8.07 34.05
N ILE A 997 26.66 -7.89 35.26
CA ILE A 997 26.81 -6.67 36.05
C ILE A 997 27.32 -7.02 37.44
N ALA A 998 28.07 -6.10 38.06
CA ALA A 998 28.48 -6.24 39.45
C ALA A 998 27.27 -6.09 40.38
N THR A 999 27.18 -6.95 41.39
CA THR A 999 26.22 -6.84 42.51
C THR A 999 26.97 -6.59 43.81
N PHE A 1000 26.32 -5.92 44.75
CA PHE A 1000 26.90 -5.54 46.04
C PHE A 1000 25.97 -5.97 47.18
N PRO A 1001 26.50 -6.60 48.25
CA PRO A 1001 25.71 -6.89 49.44
C PRO A 1001 25.17 -5.60 50.07
N THR A 1002 23.94 -5.68 50.59
CA THR A 1002 23.18 -4.59 51.20
C THR A 1002 22.87 -4.90 52.66
N GLU A 1003 22.88 -3.89 53.52
CA GLU A 1003 22.49 -4.01 54.93
C GLU A 1003 21.81 -2.73 55.40
N ALA A 1004 20.54 -2.79 55.82
CA ALA A 1004 19.87 -1.66 56.46
C ALA A 1004 20.15 -1.72 57.97
N ARG A 1005 20.68 -0.63 58.55
CA ARG A 1005 21.11 -0.60 59.95
C ARG A 1005 20.16 0.24 60.84
N PRO A 1006 20.19 0.04 62.18
CA PRO A 1006 19.33 0.77 63.12
C PRO A 1006 19.55 2.29 63.15
N ASP A 1007 20.67 2.79 62.61
CA ASP A 1007 20.95 4.22 62.45
C ASP A 1007 20.14 4.88 61.32
N GLY A 1008 19.28 4.11 60.64
CA GLY A 1008 18.42 4.59 59.56
C GLY A 1008 19.12 4.65 58.20
N MET A 1009 20.39 4.23 58.10
CA MET A 1009 21.14 4.25 56.84
C MET A 1009 21.17 2.88 56.17
N LEU A 1010 21.13 2.90 54.83
CA LEU A 1010 21.43 1.74 54.01
C LEU A 1010 22.94 1.68 53.77
N TYR A 1011 23.53 0.52 54.02
CA TYR A 1011 24.94 0.23 53.81
C TYR A 1011 25.14 -0.70 52.61
N LEU A 1012 26.19 -0.45 51.84
CA LEU A 1012 26.70 -1.39 50.83
C LEU A 1012 28.08 -1.89 51.23
N LYS A 1013 28.35 -3.17 50.95
CA LYS A 1013 29.69 -3.72 51.10
C LYS A 1013 30.53 -3.41 49.86
N LEU A 1014 31.40 -2.41 49.95
CA LEU A 1014 32.14 -1.83 48.82
C LEU A 1014 33.66 -1.92 49.02
N PRO A 1015 34.45 -1.99 47.93
CA PRO A 1015 35.92 -1.86 47.99
C PRO A 1015 36.35 -0.39 48.19
N PRO A 1016 37.65 -0.12 48.38
CA PRO A 1016 38.19 1.24 48.33
C PRO A 1016 37.74 2.00 47.06
N VAL A 1017 37.52 3.31 47.19
CA VAL A 1017 36.95 4.14 46.11
C VAL A 1017 37.83 4.11 44.86
N GLU A 1018 39.14 4.04 45.03
CA GLU A 1018 40.11 3.98 43.94
C GLU A 1018 39.99 2.68 43.14
N GLU A 1019 39.79 1.54 43.80
CA GLU A 1019 39.54 0.24 43.15
C GLU A 1019 38.18 0.21 42.46
N LEU A 1020 37.16 0.76 43.13
CA LEU A 1020 35.82 0.86 42.57
C LEU A 1020 35.81 1.71 41.29
N ASP A 1021 36.44 2.88 41.32
CA ASP A 1021 36.53 3.80 40.19
C ASP A 1021 37.41 3.23 39.06
N ALA A 1022 38.50 2.52 39.39
CA ALA A 1022 39.31 1.82 38.40
C ALA A 1022 38.52 0.70 37.69
N ALA A 1023 37.60 0.04 38.38
CA ALA A 1023 36.78 -1.02 37.81
C ALA A 1023 35.55 -0.49 37.06
N LEU A 1024 34.78 0.41 37.68
CA LEU A 1024 33.40 0.81 37.30
C LEU A 1024 33.21 2.33 37.10
N GLY A 1025 34.27 3.13 37.18
CA GLY A 1025 34.20 4.59 37.09
C GLY A 1025 33.56 5.12 35.81
N THR A 1026 32.79 6.20 35.93
CA THR A 1026 32.05 6.82 34.81
C THR A 1026 33.01 7.28 33.70
N LYS A 1027 34.13 7.91 34.04
CA LYS A 1027 35.13 8.41 33.05
C LYS A 1027 35.82 7.30 32.28
N LYS A 1028 35.94 6.11 32.88
CA LYS A 1028 36.50 4.92 32.23
C LYS A 1028 35.55 4.40 31.16
N TRP A 1029 34.27 4.28 31.50
CA TRP A 1029 33.30 3.59 30.65
C TRP A 1029 32.41 4.48 29.79
N MET A 1030 32.31 5.79 30.10
CA MET A 1030 31.55 6.71 29.26
C MET A 1030 32.07 6.68 27.83
N VAL A 1031 31.16 6.72 26.87
CA VAL A 1031 31.52 6.70 25.45
C VAL A 1031 32.19 8.03 25.10
N LYS A 1032 33.41 7.95 24.54
CA LYS A 1032 34.22 9.12 24.17
C LYS A 1032 34.11 9.44 22.69
N LYS A 1033 34.39 10.69 22.34
CA LYS A 1033 34.40 11.15 20.95
C LYS A 1033 35.47 10.38 20.15
N GLY A 1034 35.08 9.88 18.98
CA GLY A 1034 35.97 9.16 18.06
C GLY A 1034 36.17 7.66 18.37
N GLU A 1035 35.67 7.17 19.51
CA GLU A 1035 35.81 5.77 19.91
C GLU A 1035 35.02 4.80 18.99
N ALA A 1036 33.93 5.29 18.39
CA ALA A 1036 33.12 4.52 17.43
C ALA A 1036 33.71 4.49 16.01
N GLY A 1037 34.92 5.03 15.81
CA GLY A 1037 35.56 5.16 14.49
C GLY A 1037 35.20 6.45 13.77
N GLU A 1038 35.42 6.46 12.45
CA GLU A 1038 35.12 7.63 11.60
C GLU A 1038 33.61 7.89 11.48
N ALA A 1039 33.24 9.11 11.07
CA ALA A 1039 31.84 9.45 10.83
C ALA A 1039 31.20 8.48 9.82
N PRO A 1040 29.91 8.11 9.95
CA PRO A 1040 29.26 7.10 9.10
C PRO A 1040 29.34 7.36 7.58
N LEU A 1041 29.53 8.62 7.17
CA LEU A 1041 29.64 9.01 5.77
C LEU A 1041 31.09 9.30 5.33
N ALA A 1042 32.09 9.14 6.19
CA ALA A 1042 33.48 9.47 5.88
C ALA A 1042 34.02 8.63 4.71
N GLU A 1043 33.69 7.34 4.69
CA GLU A 1043 34.07 6.45 3.58
C GLU A 1043 33.34 6.81 2.28
N LEU A 1044 32.05 7.16 2.35
CA LEU A 1044 31.30 7.63 1.19
C LEU A 1044 31.91 8.91 0.64
N ASP A 1045 32.17 9.89 1.50
CA ASP A 1045 32.80 11.18 1.16
C ASP A 1045 34.15 10.97 0.45
N ARG A 1046 34.98 10.04 0.93
CA ARG A 1046 36.24 9.65 0.26
C ARG A 1046 36.01 9.03 -1.11
N ARG A 1047 35.10 8.05 -1.20
CA ARG A 1047 34.81 7.31 -2.44
C ARG A 1047 34.26 8.21 -3.54
N ILE A 1048 33.32 9.08 -3.21
CA ILE A 1048 32.71 9.99 -4.19
C ILE A 1048 33.56 11.23 -4.45
N LYS A 1049 34.73 11.35 -3.78
CA LYS A 1049 35.60 12.53 -3.80
C LYS A 1049 34.78 13.80 -3.68
N PHE A 1050 33.88 13.88 -2.69
CA PHE A 1050 32.85 14.93 -2.67
C PHE A 1050 33.48 16.33 -2.75
N VAL A 1051 33.43 16.97 -3.93
CA VAL A 1051 33.86 18.34 -4.19
C VAL A 1051 32.60 19.22 -4.29
N GLY A 1052 31.84 19.30 -3.21
CA GLY A 1052 30.58 20.04 -3.16
C GLY A 1052 30.44 20.87 -1.89
N LEU A 1053 29.50 21.82 -1.92
CA LEU A 1053 29.09 22.56 -0.72
C LEU A 1053 28.46 21.56 0.26
N ARG A 1054 29.26 21.03 1.19
CA ARG A 1054 28.74 20.45 2.44
C ARG A 1054 27.75 21.49 3.00
N GLY A 1055 26.53 21.05 3.38
CA GLY A 1055 25.43 21.95 3.75
C GLY A 1055 25.96 23.16 4.54
N LYS A 1056 25.64 24.38 4.05
CA LYS A 1056 26.27 25.64 4.48
C LYS A 1056 26.54 25.63 5.98
N LYS A 1057 27.78 25.95 6.39
CA LYS A 1057 28.09 26.17 7.81
C LYS A 1057 27.11 27.21 8.37
N PRO A 1058 26.36 26.89 9.44
CA PRO A 1058 25.53 27.87 10.11
C PRO A 1058 26.37 29.09 10.49
N GLY A 1059 25.95 30.29 10.11
CA GLY A 1059 26.66 31.55 10.39
C GLY A 1059 27.31 32.24 9.20
N VAL A 1060 27.31 31.65 8.00
CA VAL A 1060 27.66 32.40 6.77
C VAL A 1060 26.53 33.37 6.47
N ARG A 1061 26.71 34.65 6.77
CA ARG A 1061 25.77 35.72 6.36
C ARG A 1061 25.64 35.66 4.83
N PRO A 1062 24.43 35.77 4.26
CA PRO A 1062 24.30 35.97 2.83
C PRO A 1062 25.03 37.27 2.50
N THR A 1063 26.17 37.18 1.81
CA THR A 1063 26.91 38.37 1.39
C THR A 1063 26.09 39.09 0.33
N ALA A 1064 25.40 40.15 0.73
CA ALA A 1064 24.88 41.16 -0.19
C ALA A 1064 26.04 42.09 -0.55
N GLY A 1065 26.87 41.71 -1.53
CA GLY A 1065 27.95 42.59 -1.99
C GLY A 1065 29.12 41.85 -2.62
N GLY A 1066 29.12 41.77 -3.94
CA GLY A 1066 30.26 41.33 -4.75
C GLY A 1066 29.86 41.28 -6.21
N LYS A 1067 30.25 42.29 -7.00
CA LYS A 1067 30.09 42.30 -8.46
C LYS A 1067 30.68 41.00 -9.01
N MET A 1068 29.90 40.26 -9.79
CA MET A 1068 30.39 39.12 -10.56
C MET A 1068 31.48 39.60 -11.53
N SER A 1069 32.75 39.41 -11.17
CA SER A 1069 33.85 39.52 -12.13
C SER A 1069 33.87 38.24 -12.95
N THR A 1070 33.41 38.36 -14.18
CA THR A 1070 33.54 37.36 -15.25
C THR A 1070 35.01 36.95 -15.44
N LYS A 1071 35.31 35.67 -15.24
CA LYS A 1071 36.23 34.86 -16.04
C LYS A 1071 36.15 33.39 -15.57
N PRO A 1072 35.52 32.48 -16.33
CA PRO A 1072 35.71 31.05 -16.14
C PRO A 1072 37.06 30.69 -16.78
N LEU A 1073 38.03 30.27 -15.96
CA LEU A 1073 39.27 29.69 -16.48
C LEU A 1073 39.05 28.21 -16.78
N GLU A 1074 39.43 27.86 -17.99
CA GLU A 1074 39.51 26.54 -18.58
C GLU A 1074 40.32 25.57 -17.73
N LEU A 1075 39.79 24.35 -17.58
CA LEU A 1075 40.60 23.14 -17.50
C LEU A 1075 40.09 22.20 -18.61
N MET A 1076 40.76 22.30 -19.75
CA MET A 1076 40.85 21.31 -20.83
C MET A 1076 41.13 19.90 -20.29
N ALA A 1077 40.93 18.79 -20.98
CA ALA A 1077 40.22 18.38 -22.20
C ALA A 1077 40.48 16.87 -22.26
N GLY A 1078 39.44 16.07 -22.51
CA GLY A 1078 39.57 14.61 -22.62
C GLY A 1078 38.23 13.90 -22.74
N ALA A 1079 37.76 13.80 -23.98
CA ALA A 1079 36.61 13.02 -24.47
C ALA A 1079 35.19 13.58 -24.25
N ASN A 1080 34.78 14.44 -25.18
CA ASN A 1080 33.56 14.40 -26.02
C ASN A 1080 32.27 13.84 -25.35
N GLY A 1081 31.21 14.62 -25.09
CA GLY A 1081 30.49 15.55 -25.99
C GLY A 1081 29.19 14.84 -26.45
N CYS A 1082 27.96 15.36 -26.44
CA CYS A 1082 27.30 16.67 -26.33
C CYS A 1082 25.85 16.39 -25.82
N GLY A 1083 25.04 17.23 -25.19
CA GLY A 1083 25.06 18.66 -24.86
C GLY A 1083 23.63 19.25 -24.98
N GLY A 1084 23.18 20.01 -23.97
CA GLY A 1084 22.04 20.96 -24.01
C GLY A 1084 20.72 20.51 -23.34
N GLY A 1085 20.12 21.20 -22.35
CA GLY A 1085 20.34 22.51 -21.76
C GLY A 1085 19.00 23.22 -21.55
N ALA A 1086 18.49 23.22 -20.31
CA ALA A 1086 17.35 24.02 -19.85
C ALA A 1086 17.82 25.39 -19.34
N PRO A 1087 17.01 26.46 -19.44
CA PRO A 1087 17.26 27.71 -18.73
C PRO A 1087 16.64 27.72 -17.32
N GLU A 1088 17.52 28.06 -16.38
CA GLU A 1088 17.42 28.73 -15.06
C GLU A 1088 16.05 29.00 -14.42
N TRP A 1089 15.77 28.32 -13.29
CA TRP A 1089 15.04 28.81 -12.10
C TRP A 1089 15.83 28.43 -10.85
#